data_AF-A0A7X9AAT2-F1
#
_entry.id   AF-A0A7X9AAT2-F1
#
_cell.length_a   1.000
_cell.length_b   1.000
_cell.length_c   1.000
_cell.angle_alpha   90.00
_cell.angle_beta   90.00
_cell.angle_gamma   90.00
#
_symmetry.space_group_name_H-M   'P 1'
#
loop_
_entity.id
_entity.type
_entity.pdbx_description
1 polymer ?
#
loop_
_entity_poly.entity_id
_entity_poly.type
_entity_poly.pdbx_seq_one_letter_code
_entity_poly.pdbx_strand_id
1 'polypeptide(L)'
;DPPFQMLVNMHGPLGSKIHFVYTRPTSSGIPSLQMAYGQQKNPTLAKGTLPVLFPLVRLNPENEWHTVVCDWSPEVLNMNIDGESLATSTRFLAPIAGSFYAEALEVGSYAESLQRGTTEIADLKIYSTMPEISVADQPTRFPELLIPRISQAPAIDGTIHADEYAGFAAATGFVKLPSERITAHQPVFRIAYDDKAFYLAVSSPEIGRMPQTNITRRDGNVWEDDGIEFFLVPERAKTGDFYQIIANYAGVIFDQFMRPGQSPAECIAWNGPNIRTASKVQADGTWHLEMIIPFADLGLDMPAPGEKMFFNLCQTIQGQGAYSIAPVHHGYAEPEKFGLLTFGDEKSPVVSFDSIGDLAYGDAKLEVRVRNAPRARLEVNAMRYDETAQTEFPLFGTMADANNENTIRMQIDSGRLGKNGTLYANLLHLNKRIYAGKFSYEVSGEAEIETLRRIIVDGRNFLKVSTAQGAGKSKELLFSVMDKAGKVALTKKAAITSDRQDTLLDISTLAPGQYQVKFEVLGGVEKVTAEARDFTVYPENVPWRNFPLAQADHVPAPWTPLQYAVTNGQVIVQCWNRTYTFGAQSLFAEQITSADKQLLAKPIELDLEVEGKPVRADRVKIEIISADERSIMLQATSDAAGIGKFSVRATIEYDGFIWYDLEIPSLEGKTINRLAVRLTMPNAVSGLLNSGDRDLRNTGFTPQAWSKCMADTFGSFWIGSETGGLSFGIESAQNWRNQDAGKQADVMRKTGSDATISLNIIDTPSTLRKIVPWGFYMHPTPVKPTTPGYRKLRANSWFGHNRDILYNKGYPTNLSWWMTSYTFQGYPQYVTNKEEVRELQAKRVNFGYVVRDYNHYDTLDKRTTRSAWYAAYSSIGRNAPEVIWSGEEWRAGQRDKLYGNTLYDYTMDMIEVCKTKDYTDFYLWRVHQSKLEQEKVDGLYFDLMFFPGCDREDHNHGYTDENGRRQQTWPLREHRRWLERIYIYLHEHADNAPLVTHLSGATSRVAGFSWADYFLDGELWQQKLVQDRAYKAMSLDMMRAEVSPRIYGPGLIWLSQLYRIRPFVPASQRAKWSVEPYAERHLAGMLLLHDVIPDRTSQNDAALQVWNVLDRFDLDDSDTMCYYYEHDNPWSDNADKTTTAVGAFIKKDASKMLLELFNNRDEAFTFRITLDSAKAFGKNCEYLVINAESGQKIYQGNGEFTATLPMRDYCLLEIQPIQK
;
A
#
# COMPACT_ATOMS: atom_id res chain seq x y z
N ASP A 1 38.86 6.20 21.84
CA ASP A 1 37.71 5.44 22.34
C ASP A 1 36.77 5.06 21.20
N PRO A 2 36.61 3.75 20.91
CA PRO A 2 35.53 3.25 20.08
C PRO A 2 34.16 3.57 20.71
N PRO A 3 33.04 3.43 19.97
CA PRO A 3 31.72 3.39 20.61
C PRO A 3 31.75 2.25 21.65
N PHE A 4 31.73 2.59 22.93
CA PHE A 4 31.57 1.58 23.97
C PHE A 4 30.07 1.44 24.24
N GLN A 5 29.57 0.21 24.20
CA GLN A 5 28.29 -0.10 24.80
C GLN A 5 28.53 -0.21 26.31
N MET A 6 27.83 0.60 27.08
CA MET A 6 27.77 0.44 28.53
C MET A 6 26.54 -0.40 28.84
N LEU A 7 26.75 -1.53 29.52
CA LEU A 7 25.72 -2.47 29.91
C LEU A 7 25.60 -2.48 31.44
N VAL A 8 24.46 -2.01 31.95
CA VAL A 8 24.09 -2.20 33.35
C VAL A 8 23.19 -3.43 33.43
N ASN A 9 23.66 -4.50 34.06
CA ASN A 9 22.90 -5.74 34.23
C ASN A 9 22.17 -5.72 35.58
N MET A 10 20.84 -5.69 35.55
CA MET A 10 20.01 -5.74 36.77
C MET A 10 19.20 -7.03 36.82
N HIS A 11 19.20 -7.73 37.96
CA HIS A 11 18.46 -8.97 38.17
C HIS A 11 17.19 -8.74 38.97
N GLY A 12 16.09 -9.35 38.54
CA GLY A 12 14.77 -9.25 39.16
C GLY A 12 14.14 -10.61 39.45
N PRO A 13 12.90 -10.60 39.98
CA PRO A 13 12.13 -11.79 40.34
C PRO A 13 12.02 -12.79 39.18
N LEU A 14 11.96 -14.09 39.50
CA LEU A 14 11.84 -15.21 38.56
C LEU A 14 13.02 -15.40 37.57
N GLY A 15 14.09 -14.59 37.62
CA GLY A 15 15.24 -14.65 36.71
C GLY A 15 15.32 -13.53 35.68
N SER A 16 14.41 -12.55 35.76
CA SER A 16 14.27 -11.40 34.85
C SER A 16 15.48 -10.47 34.87
N LYS A 17 15.81 -9.86 33.72
CA LYS A 17 16.94 -8.92 33.57
C LYS A 17 16.51 -7.59 32.95
N ILE A 18 17.04 -6.47 33.46
CA ILE A 18 17.02 -5.15 32.78
C ILE A 18 18.44 -4.82 32.32
N HIS A 19 18.53 -4.29 31.11
CA HIS A 19 19.76 -3.84 30.46
C HIS A 19 19.59 -2.39 30.00
N PHE A 20 20.63 -1.57 30.13
CA PHE A 20 20.69 -0.27 29.46
C PHE A 20 21.83 -0.29 28.45
N VAL A 21 21.61 0.32 27.29
CA VAL A 21 22.58 0.46 26.20
C VAL A 21 22.71 1.95 25.93
N TYR A 22 23.83 2.53 26.34
CA TYR A 22 24.22 3.87 25.94
C TYR A 22 24.95 3.81 24.61
N THR A 23 24.47 4.55 23.60
CA THR A 23 25.14 4.70 22.32
C THR A 23 25.83 6.07 22.26
N ARG A 24 27.16 6.06 22.30
CA ARG A 24 27.97 7.27 22.14
C ARG A 24 27.85 7.81 20.69
N PRO A 25 27.82 9.14 20.48
CA PRO A 25 27.90 9.73 19.15
C PRO A 25 29.21 9.35 18.44
N THR A 26 29.10 8.85 17.21
CA THR A 26 30.04 9.22 16.14
C THR A 26 29.54 10.54 15.52
N SER A 27 30.33 11.23 14.69
CA SER A 27 30.03 12.57 14.16
C SER A 27 28.70 12.72 13.40
N SER A 28 27.99 11.62 13.10
CA SER A 28 26.66 11.63 12.50
C SER A 28 25.54 11.08 13.40
N GLY A 29 25.84 10.67 14.64
CA GLY A 29 24.88 10.04 15.57
C GLY A 29 24.46 10.93 16.74
N ILE A 30 23.22 10.79 17.19
CA ILE A 30 22.66 11.51 18.34
C ILE A 30 22.94 10.68 19.62
N PRO A 31 23.46 11.25 20.73
CA PRO A 31 23.68 10.51 21.97
C PRO A 31 22.34 9.96 22.46
N SER A 32 22.27 8.65 22.67
CA SER A 32 21.00 7.98 22.95
C SER A 32 21.16 6.85 23.98
N LEU A 33 20.10 6.58 24.74
CA LEU A 33 20.02 5.51 25.72
C LEU A 33 18.85 4.59 25.36
N GLN A 34 19.06 3.28 25.36
CA GLN A 34 18.02 2.28 25.15
C GLN A 34 17.96 1.35 26.35
N MET A 35 16.76 0.95 26.76
CA MET A 35 16.58 -0.10 27.77
C MET A 35 16.15 -1.41 27.11
N ALA A 36 16.58 -2.55 27.64
CA ALA A 36 16.09 -3.87 27.28
C ALA A 36 15.62 -4.64 28.52
N TYR A 37 14.59 -5.49 28.41
CA TYR A 37 14.06 -6.27 29.52
C TYR A 37 13.71 -7.73 29.11
N GLY A 38 14.17 -8.76 29.83
CA GLY A 38 13.84 -10.18 29.53
C GLY A 38 14.55 -11.26 30.38
N GLN A 39 14.23 -12.54 30.18
CA GLN A 39 14.86 -13.72 30.82
C GLN A 39 15.72 -14.52 29.85
N GLN A 40 16.96 -14.87 30.22
CA GLN A 40 17.78 -15.78 29.41
C GLN A 40 17.64 -17.23 29.91
N LYS A 41 17.09 -18.11 29.05
CA LYS A 41 16.99 -19.58 29.20
C LYS A 41 16.16 -20.07 30.41
N ASN A 42 14.84 -20.16 30.22
CA ASN A 42 14.02 -21.11 30.98
C ASN A 42 13.90 -22.41 30.15
N PRO A 43 14.42 -23.56 30.59
CA PRO A 43 14.46 -24.80 29.80
C PRO A 43 13.09 -25.41 29.48
N THR A 44 11.98 -24.88 30.01
CA THR A 44 10.60 -25.24 29.64
C THR A 44 9.95 -24.28 28.63
N LEU A 45 10.66 -23.23 28.18
CA LEU A 45 10.23 -22.31 27.11
C LEU A 45 11.24 -22.36 25.94
N ALA A 46 10.71 -22.41 24.71
CA ALA A 46 11.48 -22.63 23.48
C ALA A 46 12.59 -21.57 23.25
N LYS A 47 13.67 -21.99 22.55
CA LYS A 47 14.71 -21.10 22.00
C LYS A 47 14.05 -19.93 21.27
N GLY A 48 14.20 -18.69 21.75
CA GLY A 48 13.82 -17.49 21.00
C GLY A 48 13.01 -16.40 21.71
N THR A 49 12.80 -16.44 23.04
CA THR A 49 12.25 -15.26 23.74
C THR A 49 13.29 -14.13 23.76
N LEU A 50 13.19 -13.25 22.76
CA LEU A 50 13.99 -12.02 22.68
C LEU A 50 13.58 -11.05 23.81
N PRO A 51 14.54 -10.28 24.36
CA PRO A 51 14.23 -9.22 25.31
C PRO A 51 13.38 -8.13 24.64
N VAL A 52 12.50 -7.47 25.40
CA VAL A 52 11.82 -6.25 24.95
C VAL A 52 12.81 -5.11 24.92
N LEU A 53 13.02 -4.56 23.74
CA LEU A 53 13.88 -3.42 23.50
C LEU A 53 13.02 -2.16 23.44
N PHE A 54 13.33 -1.19 24.30
CA PHE A 54 12.80 0.17 24.20
C PHE A 54 13.41 0.84 22.98
N PRO A 55 12.75 1.83 22.36
CA PRO A 55 13.41 2.66 21.36
C PRO A 55 14.63 3.36 21.99
N LEU A 56 15.63 3.66 21.17
CA LEU A 56 16.71 4.56 21.57
C LEU A 56 16.13 5.94 21.87
N VAL A 57 16.39 6.43 23.08
CA VAL A 57 15.92 7.71 23.58
C VAL A 57 17.06 8.70 23.51
N ARG A 58 16.82 9.81 22.82
CA ARG A 58 17.81 10.87 22.69
C ARG A 58 18.10 11.48 24.06
N LEU A 59 19.37 11.62 24.39
CA LEU A 59 19.82 12.37 25.54
C LEU A 59 20.02 13.84 25.14
N ASN A 60 19.66 14.77 26.01
CA ASN A 60 19.93 16.19 25.78
C ASN A 60 21.44 16.46 25.95
N PRO A 61 22.18 16.78 24.87
CA PRO A 61 23.62 17.02 24.98
C PRO A 61 23.98 18.23 25.85
N GLU A 62 23.03 19.13 26.13
CA GLU A 62 23.24 20.29 27.00
C GLU A 62 23.20 19.97 28.51
N ASN A 63 22.68 18.79 28.89
CA ASN A 63 22.59 18.38 30.29
C ASN A 63 23.89 17.69 30.74
N GLU A 64 24.51 18.18 31.82
CA GLU A 64 25.67 17.51 32.43
C GLU A 64 25.28 16.17 33.08
N TRP A 65 24.04 16.06 33.57
CA TRP A 65 23.51 14.90 34.27
C TRP A 65 22.18 14.47 33.66
N HIS A 66 22.02 13.16 33.45
CA HIS A 66 20.78 12.55 33.00
C HIS A 66 20.15 11.72 34.12
N THR A 67 18.87 11.97 34.41
CA THR A 67 18.11 11.19 35.39
C THR A 67 17.31 10.13 34.66
N VAL A 68 17.60 8.85 34.94
CA VAL A 68 16.86 7.72 34.37
C VAL A 68 16.05 7.04 35.47
N VAL A 69 14.73 7.09 35.37
CA VAL A 69 13.81 6.43 36.30
C VAL A 69 13.09 5.32 35.56
N CYS A 70 13.08 4.12 36.12
CA CYS A 70 12.29 3.03 35.56
C CYS A 70 11.21 2.62 36.55
N ASP A 71 9.96 2.73 36.13
CA ASP A 71 8.80 2.34 36.90
C ASP A 71 8.12 1.16 36.22
N TRP A 72 7.54 0.24 36.98
CA TRP A 72 6.91 -0.94 36.40
C TRP A 72 5.62 -1.35 37.10
N SER A 73 4.76 -2.00 36.33
CA SER A 73 3.54 -2.68 36.77
C SER A 73 3.43 -4.04 36.07
N PRO A 74 2.46 -4.89 36.44
CA PRO A 74 2.21 -6.16 35.75
C PRO A 74 1.88 -6.03 34.26
N GLU A 75 1.49 -4.84 33.79
CA GLU A 75 1.03 -4.61 32.42
C GLU A 75 1.91 -3.62 31.63
N VAL A 76 2.74 -2.83 32.31
CA VAL A 76 3.54 -1.75 31.72
C VAL A 76 4.92 -1.67 32.36
N LEU A 77 5.96 -1.47 31.55
CA LEU A 77 7.28 -1.05 31.98
C LEU A 77 7.55 0.35 31.40
N ASN A 78 7.86 1.29 32.28
CA ASN A 78 8.13 2.69 31.97
C ASN A 78 9.61 2.99 32.17
N MET A 79 10.17 3.77 31.25
CA MET A 79 11.49 4.36 31.33
C MET A 79 11.34 5.87 31.14
N ASN A 80 11.76 6.65 32.13
CA ASN A 80 11.80 8.10 32.09
C ASN A 80 13.26 8.54 32.03
N ILE A 81 13.62 9.38 31.06
CA ILE A 81 14.93 10.02 31.00
C ILE A 81 14.75 11.54 30.95
N ASP A 82 15.28 12.26 31.93
CA ASP A 82 15.17 13.73 32.04
C ASP A 82 13.73 14.28 31.92
N GLY A 83 12.75 13.51 32.36
CA GLY A 83 11.33 13.85 32.25
C GLY A 83 10.64 13.28 31.01
N GLU A 84 11.36 12.71 30.04
CA GLU A 84 10.80 12.05 28.86
C GLU A 84 10.48 10.58 29.17
N SER A 85 9.19 10.24 29.25
CA SER A 85 8.73 8.89 29.60
C SER A 85 8.36 8.05 28.37
N LEU A 86 8.80 6.80 28.36
CA LEU A 86 8.49 5.78 27.38
C LEU A 86 7.92 4.57 28.09
N ALA A 87 6.75 4.15 27.63
CA ALA A 87 6.03 3.01 28.17
C ALA A 87 6.00 1.89 27.13
N THR A 88 6.27 0.65 27.55
CA THR A 88 6.02 -0.54 26.76
C THR A 88 5.15 -1.51 27.56
N SER A 89 4.33 -2.31 26.87
CA SER A 89 3.50 -3.29 27.56
C SER A 89 4.34 -4.49 27.99
N THR A 90 4.18 -4.92 29.25
CA THR A 90 4.75 -6.17 29.79
C THR A 90 3.79 -7.35 29.67
N ARG A 91 2.64 -7.18 28.99
CA ARG A 91 1.56 -8.18 28.84
C ARG A 91 2.01 -9.52 28.23
N PHE A 92 3.17 -9.53 27.56
CA PHE A 92 3.78 -10.71 26.92
C PHE A 92 5.08 -11.17 27.59
N LEU A 93 5.40 -10.63 28.77
CA LEU A 93 6.62 -10.89 29.51
C LEU A 93 6.30 -11.56 30.84
N ALA A 94 7.32 -12.17 31.46
CA ALA A 94 7.17 -12.66 32.82
C ALA A 94 6.80 -11.48 33.74
N PRO A 95 5.78 -11.61 34.61
CA PRO A 95 5.37 -10.53 35.50
C PRO A 95 6.52 -10.05 36.38
N ILE A 96 6.71 -8.74 36.48
CA ILE A 96 7.69 -8.15 37.40
C ILE A 96 7.09 -8.18 38.82
N ALA A 97 7.40 -9.22 39.59
CA ALA A 97 6.89 -9.42 40.95
C ALA A 97 7.95 -9.10 42.02
N GLY A 98 8.29 -7.82 42.20
CA GLY A 98 9.28 -7.37 43.19
C GLY A 98 10.39 -6.47 42.63
N SER A 99 11.37 -6.12 43.48
CA SER A 99 12.46 -5.19 43.15
C SER A 99 13.56 -5.81 42.30
N PHE A 100 14.20 -5.01 41.46
CA PHE A 100 15.45 -5.35 40.77
C PHE A 100 16.66 -4.92 41.60
N TYR A 101 17.76 -5.65 41.45
CA TYR A 101 19.04 -5.35 42.08
C TYR A 101 20.17 -5.40 41.04
N ALA A 102 21.09 -4.43 41.06
CA ALA A 102 22.19 -4.36 40.09
C ALA A 102 23.23 -5.48 40.34
N GLU A 103 23.63 -6.22 39.30
CA GLU A 103 24.60 -7.33 39.42
C GLU A 103 26.02 -6.91 39.02
N ALA A 104 26.15 -6.26 37.85
CA ALA A 104 27.43 -5.81 37.30
C ALA A 104 27.23 -4.61 36.35
N LEU A 105 28.27 -3.79 36.24
CA LEU A 105 28.42 -2.75 35.21
C LEU A 105 29.54 -3.18 34.26
N GLU A 106 29.22 -3.40 32.99
CA GLU A 106 30.19 -3.74 31.96
C GLU A 106 30.36 -2.57 30.97
N VAL A 107 31.61 -2.20 30.69
CA VAL A 107 31.96 -1.13 29.74
C VAL A 107 32.76 -1.74 28.59
N GLY A 108 32.17 -1.81 27.39
CA GLY A 108 32.87 -2.22 26.16
C GLY A 108 32.83 -3.71 25.79
N SER A 109 31.86 -4.52 26.23
CA SER A 109 31.79 -5.95 25.88
C SER A 109 31.11 -6.26 24.53
N TYR A 110 31.63 -7.27 23.82
CA TYR A 110 30.97 -7.96 22.69
C TYR A 110 30.00 -8.98 23.29
N ALA A 111 28.69 -8.87 23.01
CA ALA A 111 27.69 -9.69 23.69
C ALA A 111 27.66 -11.16 23.21
N GLU A 112 28.33 -12.07 23.94
CA GLU A 112 27.97 -13.49 24.04
C GLU A 112 28.13 -14.04 25.51
N SER A 113 27.00 -14.16 26.24
CA SER A 113 26.68 -15.14 27.34
C SER A 113 27.08 -14.94 28.86
N LEU A 114 26.02 -15.01 29.75
CA LEU A 114 25.86 -15.56 31.16
C LEU A 114 26.49 -14.86 32.44
N GLN A 115 25.73 -14.23 33.38
CA GLN A 115 25.03 -14.65 34.66
C GLN A 115 25.83 -14.89 36.02
N ARG A 116 25.69 -14.03 37.07
CA ARG A 116 25.14 -14.17 38.49
C ARG A 116 25.78 -13.26 39.62
N GLY A 117 24.98 -12.51 40.44
CA GLY A 117 25.34 -11.84 41.74
C GLY A 117 24.50 -10.57 42.12
N THR A 118 24.48 -10.02 43.37
CA THR A 118 23.49 -8.98 43.84
C THR A 118 24.00 -7.62 44.42
N THR A 119 23.36 -6.51 44.00
CA THR A 119 23.09 -5.11 44.52
C THR A 119 24.26 -4.14 44.87
N GLU A 120 24.26 -2.78 44.77
CA GLU A 120 23.29 -1.64 44.62
C GLU A 120 24.00 -0.44 43.89
N ILE A 121 23.32 0.50 43.18
CA ILE A 121 23.97 1.73 42.63
C ILE A 121 23.09 2.99 42.82
N ALA A 122 23.70 4.06 43.37
CA ALA A 122 23.09 5.37 43.58
C ALA A 122 23.71 6.53 42.75
N ASP A 123 24.79 6.33 41.96
CA ASP A 123 25.35 7.31 40.99
C ASP A 123 26.39 6.69 40.01
N LEU A 124 26.53 7.21 38.76
CA LEU A 124 27.64 6.86 37.83
C LEU A 124 27.97 7.98 36.79
N LYS A 125 29.27 8.30 36.58
CA LYS A 125 29.79 9.33 35.63
C LYS A 125 30.87 8.75 34.69
N ILE A 126 30.90 9.09 33.39
CA ILE A 126 32.00 8.75 32.44
C ILE A 126 32.47 10.00 31.69
N TYR A 127 33.77 10.31 31.78
CA TYR A 127 34.43 11.40 31.04
C TYR A 127 34.94 10.91 29.68
N SER A 128 34.86 11.78 28.66
CA SER A 128 35.87 11.79 27.61
C SER A 128 36.79 12.99 27.81
N THR A 129 38.09 12.76 27.78
CA THR A 129 39.10 13.84 27.79
C THR A 129 39.20 14.61 26.46
N MET A 130 38.29 14.35 25.51
CA MET A 130 38.23 15.07 24.24
C MET A 130 37.32 16.29 24.42
N PRO A 131 37.80 17.53 24.17
CA PRO A 131 36.96 18.72 24.18
C PRO A 131 35.77 18.52 23.23
N GLU A 132 34.60 19.05 23.62
CA GLU A 132 33.39 19.10 22.79
C GLU A 132 33.76 19.49 21.35
N ILE A 133 33.56 18.55 20.44
CA ILE A 133 33.55 18.85 19.01
C ILE A 133 32.15 19.38 18.76
N SER A 134 32.03 20.67 18.46
CA SER A 134 30.79 21.21 17.91
C SER A 134 30.36 20.29 16.77
N VAL A 135 29.12 19.79 16.81
CA VAL A 135 28.51 19.03 15.73
C VAL A 135 28.90 19.70 14.41
N ALA A 136 29.79 19.08 13.63
CA ALA A 136 30.00 19.55 12.28
C ALA A 136 28.65 19.37 11.56
N ASP A 137 28.08 20.45 11.01
CA ASP A 137 26.77 20.43 10.37
C ASP A 137 26.55 19.16 9.55
N GLN A 138 25.41 18.47 9.73
CA GLN A 138 25.06 17.27 8.96
C GLN A 138 25.21 17.54 7.45
N PRO A 139 25.84 16.65 6.67
CA PRO A 139 26.00 16.87 5.24
C PRO A 139 24.63 16.86 4.57
N THR A 140 24.33 17.94 3.83
CA THR A 140 23.07 18.08 3.09
C THR A 140 23.17 17.63 1.63
N ARG A 141 24.39 17.36 1.15
CA ARG A 141 24.71 16.98 -0.23
C ARG A 141 25.77 15.87 -0.25
N PHE A 142 25.64 14.92 -1.16
CA PHE A 142 26.53 13.78 -1.28
C PHE A 142 26.99 13.54 -2.73
N PRO A 143 28.25 13.13 -2.94
CA PRO A 143 29.32 13.16 -1.95
C PRO A 143 29.76 14.60 -1.62
N GLU A 144 30.31 14.81 -0.43
CA GLU A 144 31.05 16.01 -0.05
C GLU A 144 32.55 15.71 -0.13
N LEU A 145 33.32 16.52 -0.86
CA LEU A 145 34.77 16.36 -1.01
C LEU A 145 35.53 17.68 -0.83
N LEU A 146 36.61 17.64 -0.06
CA LEU A 146 37.67 18.65 -0.10
C LEU A 146 38.64 18.33 -1.24
N ILE A 147 38.79 19.26 -2.20
CA ILE A 147 39.71 19.09 -3.33
C ILE A 147 40.96 19.97 -3.14
N PRO A 148 42.19 19.42 -3.26
CA PRO A 148 43.41 20.16 -3.00
C PRO A 148 43.85 21.00 -4.21
N ARG A 149 44.58 22.08 -3.94
CA ARG A 149 45.38 22.78 -4.96
C ARG A 149 46.67 22.02 -5.22
N ILE A 150 46.97 21.73 -6.48
CA ILE A 150 48.19 21.04 -6.92
C ILE A 150 49.20 22.05 -7.47
N SER A 151 50.49 21.77 -7.26
CA SER A 151 51.61 22.61 -7.76
C SER A 151 52.15 22.16 -9.12
N GLN A 152 51.77 20.95 -9.56
CA GLN A 152 52.17 20.38 -10.84
C GLN A 152 50.95 19.79 -11.54
N ALA A 153 50.63 20.32 -12.72
CA ALA A 153 49.56 19.81 -13.57
C ALA A 153 49.91 18.39 -14.11
N PRO A 154 48.92 17.48 -14.21
CA PRO A 154 49.12 16.18 -14.84
C PRO A 154 49.26 16.32 -16.37
N ALA A 155 49.90 15.33 -16.99
CA ALA A 155 49.82 15.06 -18.42
C ALA A 155 48.40 14.56 -18.74
N ILE A 156 47.81 15.11 -19.80
CA ILE A 156 46.50 14.69 -20.31
C ILE A 156 46.78 13.77 -21.51
N ASP A 157 47.08 12.50 -21.24
CA ASP A 157 47.52 11.52 -22.24
C ASP A 157 46.67 10.22 -22.29
N GLY A 158 45.65 10.15 -21.44
CA GLY A 158 44.74 9.03 -21.29
C GLY A 158 45.24 7.95 -20.33
N THR A 159 46.30 8.21 -19.56
CA THR A 159 46.91 7.22 -18.66
C THR A 159 47.07 7.76 -17.24
N ILE A 160 46.20 7.33 -16.34
CA ILE A 160 46.24 7.71 -14.93
C ILE A 160 47.39 6.99 -14.22
N HIS A 161 48.51 7.69 -13.98
CA HIS A 161 49.64 7.18 -13.20
C HIS A 161 49.48 7.46 -11.69
N ALA A 162 49.80 6.47 -10.85
CA ALA A 162 49.59 6.57 -9.40
C ALA A 162 50.38 7.70 -8.74
N ASP A 163 51.59 8.01 -9.21
CA ASP A 163 52.45 9.07 -8.68
C ASP A 163 51.99 10.48 -9.11
N GLU A 164 51.41 10.58 -10.29
CA GLU A 164 50.91 11.83 -10.88
C GLU A 164 49.61 12.29 -10.22
N TYR A 165 48.68 11.35 -10.03
CA TYR A 165 47.38 11.61 -9.43
C TYR A 165 47.37 11.45 -7.91
N ALA A 166 48.54 11.26 -7.32
CA ALA A 166 48.74 10.98 -5.91
C ALA A 166 48.29 12.13 -5.00
N GLY A 167 48.28 13.36 -5.52
CA GLY A 167 47.82 14.57 -4.85
C GLY A 167 46.34 14.91 -5.10
N PHE A 168 45.57 14.07 -5.78
CA PHE A 168 44.18 14.35 -6.13
C PHE A 168 43.21 13.77 -5.11
N ALA A 169 42.09 14.45 -4.88
CA ALA A 169 40.99 13.84 -4.15
C ALA A 169 40.33 12.78 -5.04
N ALA A 170 39.95 11.63 -4.50
CA ALA A 170 39.30 10.56 -5.24
C ALA A 170 38.04 10.05 -4.55
N ALA A 171 37.04 9.63 -5.33
CA ALA A 171 35.87 8.94 -4.82
C ALA A 171 35.25 7.97 -5.82
N THR A 172 34.46 7.06 -5.25
CA THR A 172 33.58 6.10 -5.93
C THR A 172 32.23 6.05 -5.20
N GLY A 173 31.34 5.13 -5.58
CA GLY A 173 29.98 5.03 -5.03
C GLY A 173 28.91 5.45 -6.02
N PHE A 174 29.09 5.10 -7.30
CA PHE A 174 28.11 5.40 -8.34
C PHE A 174 26.85 4.56 -8.16
N VAL A 175 25.70 5.22 -8.13
CA VAL A 175 24.38 4.59 -8.11
C VAL A 175 23.84 4.44 -9.53
N LYS A 176 23.08 3.38 -9.78
CA LYS A 176 22.39 3.14 -11.05
C LYS A 176 21.01 3.79 -11.05
N LEU A 177 20.62 4.41 -12.17
CA LEU A 177 19.30 5.01 -12.32
C LEU A 177 18.27 4.04 -12.92
N PRO A 178 16.98 4.16 -12.54
CA PRO A 178 16.42 5.08 -11.54
C PRO A 178 16.47 4.51 -10.10
N SER A 179 17.14 3.38 -9.86
CA SER A 179 17.05 2.66 -8.59
C SER A 179 17.73 3.37 -7.41
N GLU A 180 18.62 4.33 -7.68
CA GLU A 180 19.49 4.98 -6.68
C GLU A 180 20.35 3.99 -5.87
N ARG A 181 20.59 2.79 -6.41
CA ARG A 181 21.33 1.72 -5.72
C ARG A 181 22.73 1.56 -6.29
N ILE A 182 23.70 1.30 -5.42
CA ILE A 182 25.04 0.85 -5.78
C ILE A 182 24.96 -0.46 -6.56
N THR A 183 25.81 -0.60 -7.57
CA THR A 183 25.99 -1.83 -8.36
C THR A 183 27.47 -2.20 -8.43
N ALA A 184 27.79 -3.37 -8.96
CA ALA A 184 29.18 -3.82 -9.13
C ALA A 184 30.03 -2.88 -10.02
N HIS A 185 29.40 -2.18 -10.97
CA HIS A 185 30.08 -1.24 -11.84
C HIS A 185 30.39 0.06 -11.09
N GLN A 186 31.63 0.18 -10.60
CA GLN A 186 32.09 1.29 -9.77
C GLN A 186 33.29 2.02 -10.40
N PRO A 187 33.05 3.10 -11.15
CA PRO A 187 34.12 4.02 -11.55
C PRO A 187 34.76 4.71 -10.35
N VAL A 188 36.04 5.04 -10.47
CA VAL A 188 36.77 5.88 -9.51
C VAL A 188 37.16 7.16 -10.22
N PHE A 189 36.71 8.31 -9.72
CA PHE A 189 37.14 9.60 -10.24
C PHE A 189 38.14 10.26 -9.29
N ARG A 190 39.01 11.07 -9.88
CA ARG A 190 40.05 11.85 -9.21
C ARG A 190 39.94 13.30 -9.66
N ILE A 191 39.96 14.23 -8.73
CA ILE A 191 39.78 15.65 -9.01
C ILE A 191 40.71 16.52 -8.15
N ALA A 192 41.31 17.51 -8.80
CA ALA A 192 42.11 18.56 -8.17
C ALA A 192 42.08 19.82 -9.06
N TYR A 193 42.73 20.89 -8.61
CA TYR A 193 42.84 22.13 -9.38
C TYR A 193 44.18 22.82 -9.19
N ASP A 194 44.57 23.67 -10.14
CA ASP A 194 45.70 24.58 -10.02
C ASP A 194 45.23 26.04 -10.21
N ASP A 195 46.15 26.94 -10.55
CA ASP A 195 45.88 28.37 -10.73
C ASP A 195 44.99 28.67 -11.95
N LYS A 196 44.76 27.70 -12.82
CA LYS A 196 44.17 27.90 -14.15
C LYS A 196 43.00 26.97 -14.46
N ALA A 197 42.99 25.74 -13.94
CA ALA A 197 42.03 24.73 -14.36
C ALA A 197 41.67 23.70 -13.29
N PHE A 198 40.52 23.06 -13.48
CA PHE A 198 40.24 21.74 -12.93
C PHE A 198 40.91 20.64 -13.74
N TYR A 199 41.28 19.59 -13.04
CA TYR A 199 41.74 18.34 -13.62
C TYR A 199 40.87 17.21 -13.07
N LEU A 200 40.21 16.50 -13.97
CA LEU A 200 39.37 15.33 -13.67
C LEU A 200 39.99 14.12 -14.37
N ALA A 201 40.11 13.02 -13.64
CA ALA A 201 40.50 11.74 -14.20
C ALA A 201 39.54 10.65 -13.72
N VAL A 202 39.11 9.77 -14.63
CA VAL A 202 38.16 8.70 -14.33
C VAL A 202 38.76 7.37 -14.77
N SER A 203 38.86 6.43 -13.83
CA SER A 203 39.13 5.02 -14.10
C SER A 203 37.79 4.27 -14.06
N SER A 204 37.31 3.80 -15.21
CA SER A 204 36.07 3.03 -15.33
C SER A 204 36.36 1.55 -15.58
N PRO A 205 35.74 0.61 -14.85
CA PRO A 205 35.91 -0.83 -15.08
C PRO A 205 35.58 -1.27 -16.50
N GLU A 206 36.14 -2.41 -16.92
CA GLU A 206 35.81 -3.03 -18.21
C GLU A 206 34.31 -3.30 -18.34
N ILE A 207 33.72 -2.94 -19.48
CA ILE A 207 32.28 -3.09 -19.75
C ILE A 207 31.92 -4.39 -20.50
N GLY A 208 32.89 -5.28 -20.74
CA GLY A 208 32.70 -6.60 -21.35
C GLY A 208 32.33 -6.60 -22.84
N ARG A 209 32.37 -5.44 -23.50
CA ARG A 209 32.17 -5.27 -24.95
C ARG A 209 33.03 -4.11 -25.47
N MET A 210 33.15 -4.03 -26.81
CA MET A 210 33.73 -2.84 -27.43
C MET A 210 32.85 -1.61 -27.11
N PRO A 211 33.45 -0.49 -26.71
CA PRO A 211 32.73 0.75 -26.46
C PRO A 211 32.06 1.30 -27.73
N GLN A 212 30.88 1.88 -27.57
CA GLN A 212 30.14 2.56 -28.61
C GLN A 212 30.64 4.00 -28.73
N THR A 213 31.19 4.34 -29.91
CA THR A 213 31.80 5.64 -30.24
C THR A 213 31.35 6.12 -31.62
N ASN A 214 30.03 6.12 -31.85
CA ASN A 214 29.43 6.50 -33.14
C ASN A 214 29.54 8.01 -33.41
N ILE A 215 29.59 8.82 -32.35
CA ILE A 215 29.64 10.27 -32.44
C ILE A 215 31.09 10.73 -32.48
N THR A 216 31.50 11.26 -33.64
CA THR A 216 32.90 11.63 -33.91
C THR A 216 33.13 13.15 -33.97
N ARG A 217 32.08 13.96 -33.79
CA ARG A 217 32.14 15.43 -33.87
C ARG A 217 31.81 16.06 -32.52
N ARG A 218 32.49 17.16 -32.19
CA ARG A 218 32.14 17.98 -31.02
C ARG A 218 30.68 18.43 -31.13
N ASP A 219 29.99 18.48 -30.01
CA ASP A 219 28.60 18.92 -29.86
C ASP A 219 27.58 18.11 -30.67
N GLY A 220 27.95 16.88 -31.07
CA GLY A 220 26.97 15.86 -31.47
C GLY A 220 26.16 15.35 -30.28
N ASN A 221 25.25 14.40 -30.51
CA ASN A 221 24.49 13.74 -29.44
C ASN A 221 25.37 12.76 -28.67
N VAL A 222 26.46 13.23 -28.05
CA VAL A 222 27.51 12.38 -27.44
C VAL A 222 26.95 11.49 -26.31
N TRP A 223 25.83 11.87 -25.69
CA TRP A 223 25.10 11.03 -24.73
C TRP A 223 24.51 9.74 -25.33
N GLU A 224 24.46 9.59 -26.66
CA GLU A 224 24.07 8.36 -27.36
C GLU A 224 25.23 7.34 -27.46
N ASP A 225 26.44 7.72 -27.06
CA ASP A 225 27.61 6.83 -26.96
C ASP A 225 27.85 6.37 -25.52
N ASP A 226 28.84 5.49 -25.34
CA ASP A 226 29.39 5.24 -24.00
C ASP A 226 30.27 6.43 -23.59
N GLY A 227 30.02 7.02 -22.42
CA GLY A 227 30.71 8.25 -22.03
C GLY A 227 30.55 8.67 -20.58
N ILE A 228 31.34 9.65 -20.19
CA ILE A 228 31.29 10.34 -18.89
C ILE A 228 30.66 11.70 -19.08
N GLU A 229 29.76 12.07 -18.18
CA GLU A 229 29.15 13.40 -18.14
C GLU A 229 29.47 14.09 -16.81
N PHE A 230 29.96 15.32 -16.87
CA PHE A 230 30.31 16.12 -15.72
C PHE A 230 29.47 17.38 -15.67
N PHE A 231 28.76 17.54 -14.56
CA PHE A 231 27.89 18.68 -14.29
C PHE A 231 28.51 19.56 -13.21
N LEU A 232 28.49 20.88 -13.43
CA LEU A 232 29.08 21.87 -12.54
C LEU A 232 28.13 23.04 -12.29
N VAL A 233 27.98 23.41 -11.01
CA VAL A 233 27.21 24.56 -10.56
C VAL A 233 28.07 25.40 -9.62
N PRO A 234 28.56 26.57 -10.08
CA PRO A 234 29.21 27.54 -9.19
C PRO A 234 28.27 27.94 -8.05
N GLU A 235 28.77 28.12 -6.81
CA GLU A 235 27.93 28.45 -5.65
C GLU A 235 27.07 29.71 -5.85
N ARG A 236 27.56 30.67 -6.65
CA ARG A 236 26.89 31.94 -6.95
C ARG A 236 26.04 31.91 -8.23
N ALA A 237 25.86 30.75 -8.87
CA ALA A 237 25.04 30.61 -10.06
C ALA A 237 23.55 30.89 -9.76
N LYS A 238 22.79 31.31 -10.79
CA LYS A 238 21.34 31.47 -10.64
C LYS A 238 20.69 30.09 -10.51
N THR A 239 19.54 30.03 -9.84
CA THR A 239 18.78 28.78 -9.70
C THR A 239 18.48 28.16 -11.07
N GLY A 240 18.96 26.94 -11.28
CA GLY A 240 18.78 26.18 -12.52
C GLY A 240 19.89 26.36 -13.56
N ASP A 241 20.84 27.27 -13.35
CA ASP A 241 22.02 27.40 -14.22
C ASP A 241 23.04 26.30 -13.91
N PHE A 242 23.54 25.60 -14.93
CA PHE A 242 24.62 24.62 -14.77
C PHE A 242 25.40 24.39 -16.07
N TYR A 243 26.68 24.04 -15.94
CA TYR A 243 27.49 23.54 -17.05
C TYR A 243 27.39 22.03 -17.15
N GLN A 244 27.31 21.49 -18.36
CA GLN A 244 27.41 20.06 -18.64
C GLN A 244 28.49 19.83 -19.68
N ILE A 245 29.41 18.90 -19.39
CA ILE A 245 30.51 18.51 -20.27
C ILE A 245 30.49 17.00 -20.38
N ILE A 246 30.39 16.46 -21.58
CA ILE A 246 30.37 15.03 -21.87
C ILE A 246 31.62 14.66 -22.65
N ALA A 247 32.22 13.52 -22.35
CA ALA A 247 33.26 12.91 -23.16
C ALA A 247 32.96 11.43 -23.40
N ASN A 248 32.85 11.01 -24.67
CA ASN A 248 32.74 9.59 -25.00
C ASN A 248 34.10 8.87 -24.96
N TYR A 249 34.09 7.55 -25.15
CA TYR A 249 35.31 6.73 -25.22
C TYR A 249 36.33 7.17 -26.28
N ALA A 250 35.93 7.88 -27.34
CA ALA A 250 36.83 8.43 -28.35
C ALA A 250 37.42 9.80 -27.95
N GLY A 251 37.07 10.32 -26.77
CA GLY A 251 37.45 11.65 -26.31
C GLY A 251 36.67 12.78 -26.97
N VAL A 252 35.58 12.49 -27.68
CA VAL A 252 34.75 13.51 -28.32
C VAL A 252 33.95 14.24 -27.26
N ILE A 253 34.00 15.58 -27.30
CA ILE A 253 33.40 16.45 -26.30
C ILE A 253 32.01 16.91 -26.77
N PHE A 254 31.04 16.95 -25.87
CA PHE A 254 29.87 17.82 -25.97
C PHE A 254 29.88 18.74 -24.76
N ASP A 255 29.61 20.01 -24.95
CA ASP A 255 29.51 20.94 -23.84
C ASP A 255 28.35 21.93 -24.02
N GLN A 256 27.73 22.29 -22.91
CA GLN A 256 26.67 23.29 -22.90
C GLN A 256 26.61 24.04 -21.58
N PHE A 257 26.10 25.26 -21.65
CA PHE A 257 25.73 26.04 -20.47
C PHE A 257 24.21 26.17 -20.40
N MET A 258 23.60 25.33 -19.58
CA MET A 258 22.15 25.31 -19.39
C MET A 258 21.71 26.52 -18.59
N ARG A 259 20.81 27.31 -19.18
CA ARG A 259 20.17 28.47 -18.56
C ARG A 259 18.65 28.40 -18.75
N PRO A 260 17.86 28.30 -17.68
CA PRO A 260 16.41 28.24 -17.78
C PRO A 260 15.84 29.42 -18.59
N GLY A 261 15.00 29.11 -19.59
CA GLY A 261 14.38 30.10 -20.47
C GLY A 261 15.14 30.39 -21.77
N GLN A 262 16.32 29.78 -21.98
CA GLN A 262 16.99 29.77 -23.28
C GLN A 262 16.63 28.52 -24.10
N SER A 263 16.73 28.63 -25.42
CA SER A 263 16.54 27.48 -26.31
C SER A 263 17.72 26.50 -26.20
N PRO A 264 17.53 25.20 -26.49
CA PRO A 264 18.62 24.23 -26.48
C PRO A 264 19.80 24.65 -27.37
N ALA A 265 19.53 25.25 -28.54
CA ALA A 265 20.58 25.74 -29.43
C ALA A 265 21.43 26.85 -28.80
N GLU A 266 20.84 27.73 -27.99
CA GLU A 266 21.57 28.79 -27.27
C GLU A 266 22.40 28.26 -26.11
N CYS A 267 21.92 27.21 -25.42
CA CYS A 267 22.68 26.53 -24.37
C CYS A 267 23.89 25.77 -24.95
N ILE A 268 23.68 25.06 -26.07
CA ILE A 268 24.71 24.28 -26.79
C ILE A 268 25.72 25.20 -27.51
N ALA A 269 25.35 26.43 -27.86
CA ALA A 269 26.27 27.37 -28.51
C ALA A 269 27.42 27.82 -27.59
N TRP A 270 27.33 27.58 -26.28
CA TRP A 270 28.47 27.77 -25.38
C TRP A 270 29.45 26.62 -25.54
N ASN A 271 30.66 26.93 -26.02
CA ASN A 271 31.76 25.98 -26.09
C ASN A 271 32.94 26.51 -25.28
N GLY A 272 33.49 25.70 -24.38
CA GLY A 272 34.75 25.93 -23.70
C GLY A 272 35.93 25.59 -24.64
N PRO A 273 36.59 26.59 -25.24
CA PRO A 273 37.54 26.36 -26.33
C PRO A 273 38.83 25.65 -25.89
N ASN A 274 39.15 25.68 -24.60
CA ASN A 274 40.37 25.11 -24.04
C ASN A 274 40.11 23.84 -23.21
N ILE A 275 38.85 23.38 -23.13
CA ILE A 275 38.49 22.09 -22.56
C ILE A 275 39.05 20.99 -23.46
N ARG A 276 39.85 20.10 -22.86
CA ARG A 276 40.53 19.00 -23.57
C ARG A 276 40.37 17.71 -22.78
N THR A 277 40.33 16.61 -23.53
CA THR A 277 40.24 15.26 -22.99
C THR A 277 41.31 14.37 -23.61
N ALA A 278 41.73 13.35 -22.87
CA ALA A 278 42.47 12.22 -23.41
C ALA A 278 41.84 10.93 -22.89
N SER A 279 41.72 9.93 -23.75
CA SER A 279 40.97 8.71 -23.49
C SER A 279 41.74 7.50 -23.98
N LYS A 280 41.84 6.46 -23.15
CA LYS A 280 42.55 5.22 -23.49
C LYS A 280 42.03 4.03 -22.70
N VAL A 281 41.82 2.92 -23.39
CA VAL A 281 41.56 1.61 -22.76
C VAL A 281 42.92 0.97 -22.45
N GLN A 282 43.11 0.57 -21.20
CA GLN A 282 44.33 -0.05 -20.70
C GLN A 282 44.38 -1.54 -21.06
N ALA A 283 45.55 -2.17 -20.87
CA ALA A 283 45.76 -3.58 -21.20
C ALA A 283 44.88 -4.55 -20.39
N ASP A 284 44.40 -4.12 -19.21
CA ASP A 284 43.50 -4.87 -18.33
C ASP A 284 42.00 -4.60 -18.62
N GLY A 285 41.69 -3.84 -19.68
CA GLY A 285 40.31 -3.49 -20.06
C GLY A 285 39.75 -2.25 -19.35
N THR A 286 40.46 -1.69 -18.36
CA THR A 286 40.04 -0.47 -17.67
C THR A 286 40.07 0.72 -18.63
N TRP A 287 39.02 1.53 -18.64
CA TRP A 287 38.99 2.77 -19.41
C TRP A 287 39.46 3.94 -18.56
N HIS A 288 40.47 4.66 -19.05
CA HIS A 288 40.95 5.91 -18.47
C HIS A 288 40.48 7.09 -19.33
N LEU A 289 39.86 8.07 -18.68
CA LEU A 289 39.53 9.37 -19.25
C LEU A 289 40.17 10.46 -18.37
N GLU A 290 40.90 11.37 -18.99
CA GLU A 290 41.45 12.57 -18.37
C GLU A 290 40.85 13.80 -19.02
N MET A 291 40.51 14.81 -18.22
CA MET A 291 39.87 16.04 -18.67
C MET A 291 40.48 17.25 -17.94
N ILE A 292 40.79 18.29 -18.70
CA ILE A 292 41.19 19.60 -18.19
C ILE A 292 40.11 20.63 -18.52
N ILE A 293 39.66 21.38 -17.51
CA ILE A 293 38.59 22.39 -17.64
C ILE A 293 39.10 23.72 -17.09
N PRO A 294 39.52 24.66 -17.94
CA PRO A 294 40.01 25.98 -17.49
C PRO A 294 38.92 26.82 -16.83
N PHE A 295 39.22 27.50 -15.72
CA PHE A 295 38.25 28.36 -15.02
C PHE A 295 37.72 29.48 -15.92
N ALA A 296 38.60 30.05 -16.76
CA ALA A 296 38.23 31.09 -17.70
C ALA A 296 37.16 30.65 -18.71
N ASP A 297 37.16 29.37 -19.12
CA ASP A 297 36.14 28.83 -20.03
C ASP A 297 34.77 28.71 -19.34
N LEU A 298 34.74 28.49 -18.02
CA LEU A 298 33.54 28.52 -17.17
C LEU A 298 33.13 29.95 -16.76
N GLY A 299 33.85 30.98 -17.22
CA GLY A 299 33.64 32.37 -16.81
C GLY A 299 33.96 32.63 -15.33
N LEU A 300 34.87 31.84 -14.75
CA LEU A 300 35.28 31.92 -13.35
C LEU A 300 36.73 32.38 -13.22
N ASP A 301 37.03 33.05 -12.11
CA ASP A 301 38.39 33.23 -11.61
C ASP A 301 38.83 31.98 -10.81
N MET A 302 40.12 31.91 -10.45
CA MET A 302 40.63 30.86 -9.58
C MET A 302 39.89 30.88 -8.23
N PRO A 303 39.28 29.75 -7.79
CA PRO A 303 38.56 29.69 -6.52
C PRO A 303 39.46 29.89 -5.31
N ALA A 304 38.96 30.62 -4.31
CA ALA A 304 39.66 30.79 -3.04
C ALA A 304 39.51 29.55 -2.14
N PRO A 305 40.49 29.21 -1.29
CA PRO A 305 40.31 28.15 -0.30
C PRO A 305 39.07 28.38 0.58
N GLY A 306 38.22 27.36 0.68
CA GLY A 306 36.92 27.38 1.37
C GLY A 306 35.72 27.72 0.48
N GLU A 307 35.94 28.18 -0.75
CA GLU A 307 34.87 28.35 -1.74
C GLU A 307 34.21 27.01 -2.07
N LYS A 308 32.97 27.03 -2.56
CA LYS A 308 32.17 25.84 -2.82
C LYS A 308 31.71 25.78 -4.27
N MET A 309 31.53 24.56 -4.77
CA MET A 309 30.92 24.28 -6.06
C MET A 309 30.12 22.98 -5.97
N PHE A 310 28.95 22.93 -6.61
CA PHE A 310 28.17 21.70 -6.65
C PHE A 310 28.46 20.93 -7.94
N PHE A 311 28.45 19.60 -7.87
CA PHE A 311 28.80 18.78 -9.01
C PHE A 311 28.01 17.47 -9.08
N ASN A 312 27.93 16.92 -10.29
CA ASN A 312 27.61 15.52 -10.49
C ASN A 312 28.53 14.94 -11.56
N LEU A 313 28.92 13.69 -11.38
CA LEU A 313 29.70 12.92 -12.35
C LEU A 313 28.92 11.66 -12.68
N CYS A 314 28.68 11.45 -13.96
CA CYS A 314 27.80 10.41 -14.46
C CYS A 314 28.52 9.59 -15.53
N GLN A 315 28.07 8.34 -15.70
CA GLN A 315 28.52 7.47 -16.78
C GLN A 315 27.33 6.83 -17.46
N THR A 316 27.26 6.97 -18.78
CA THR A 316 26.31 6.24 -19.63
C THR A 316 27.04 5.05 -20.26
N ILE A 317 26.45 3.85 -20.11
CA ILE A 317 26.87 2.65 -20.85
C ILE A 317 25.66 2.14 -21.62
N GLN A 318 25.70 2.28 -22.94
CA GLN A 318 24.62 1.89 -23.83
C GLN A 318 24.27 0.41 -23.65
N GLY A 319 22.99 0.13 -23.45
CA GLY A 319 22.48 -1.21 -23.18
C GLY A 319 22.74 -1.79 -21.78
N GLN A 320 23.52 -1.12 -20.91
CA GLN A 320 23.75 -1.57 -19.53
C GLN A 320 23.11 -0.64 -18.49
N GLY A 321 23.19 0.67 -18.68
CA GLY A 321 22.49 1.65 -17.84
C GLY A 321 23.19 2.99 -17.69
N ALA A 322 22.61 3.80 -16.80
CA ALA A 322 23.04 5.14 -16.44
C ALA A 322 23.48 5.16 -14.97
N TYR A 323 24.69 5.67 -14.71
CA TYR A 323 25.33 5.70 -13.39
C TYR A 323 25.63 7.13 -12.97
N SER A 324 25.50 7.46 -11.68
CA SER A 324 25.69 8.81 -11.13
C SER A 324 26.37 8.75 -9.75
N ILE A 325 27.31 9.64 -9.47
CA ILE A 325 27.92 9.75 -8.12
C ILE A 325 26.98 10.44 -7.13
N ALA A 326 26.17 11.40 -7.58
CA ALA A 326 25.15 12.03 -6.75
C ALA A 326 23.85 11.18 -6.75
N PRO A 327 23.09 11.17 -5.64
CA PRO A 327 21.86 10.37 -5.50
C PRO A 327 20.66 11.01 -6.22
N VAL A 328 20.75 11.15 -7.54
CA VAL A 328 19.68 11.66 -8.42
C VAL A 328 18.68 10.54 -8.77
N HIS A 329 17.43 10.87 -9.10
CA HIS A 329 16.34 9.90 -9.26
C HIS A 329 15.82 9.82 -10.70
N HIS A 330 15.46 10.98 -11.26
CA HIS A 330 14.75 11.12 -12.52
C HIS A 330 15.70 11.22 -13.72
N GLY A 331 16.91 11.72 -13.50
CA GLY A 331 17.94 11.87 -14.53
C GLY A 331 19.19 12.55 -13.99
N TYR A 332 20.21 12.72 -14.82
CA TYR A 332 21.48 13.31 -14.37
C TYR A 332 21.40 14.78 -13.96
N ALA A 333 20.51 15.55 -14.58
CA ALA A 333 20.38 16.99 -14.38
C ALA A 333 19.37 17.35 -13.26
N GLU A 334 19.71 17.01 -12.01
CA GLU A 334 19.00 17.42 -10.79
C GLU A 334 19.93 18.27 -9.88
N PRO A 335 20.19 19.55 -10.22
CA PRO A 335 21.19 20.39 -9.55
C PRO A 335 21.01 20.55 -8.03
N GLU A 336 19.78 20.47 -7.55
CA GLU A 336 19.43 20.50 -6.13
C GLU A 336 19.97 19.30 -5.34
N LYS A 337 20.29 18.19 -6.02
CA LYS A 337 20.85 16.97 -5.43
C LYS A 337 22.35 16.78 -5.64
N PHE A 338 22.99 17.64 -6.44
CA PHE A 338 24.42 17.57 -6.74
C PHE A 338 25.28 17.56 -5.47
N GLY A 339 26.37 16.80 -5.51
CA GLY A 339 27.39 16.73 -4.48
C GLY A 339 28.11 18.06 -4.29
N LEU A 340 28.97 18.15 -3.28
CA LEU A 340 29.65 19.38 -2.88
C LEU A 340 31.17 19.23 -2.99
N LEU A 341 31.81 20.12 -3.74
CA LEU A 341 33.25 20.34 -3.73
C LEU A 341 33.57 21.57 -2.88
N THR A 342 34.54 21.43 -1.98
CA THR A 342 35.16 22.55 -1.25
C THR A 342 36.61 22.70 -1.71
N PHE A 343 37.02 23.90 -2.09
CA PHE A 343 38.38 24.17 -2.56
C PHE A 343 39.36 24.28 -1.39
N GLY A 344 40.47 23.55 -1.43
CA GLY A 344 41.54 23.58 -0.43
C GLY A 344 42.85 24.17 -0.97
N ASP A 345 43.75 24.59 -0.08
CA ASP A 345 45.11 25.00 -0.47
C ASP A 345 46.07 23.81 -0.67
N GLU A 346 47.34 24.08 -1.01
CA GLU A 346 48.38 23.05 -1.22
C GLU A 346 48.69 22.20 0.03
N LYS A 347 48.29 22.66 1.22
CA LYS A 347 48.50 21.97 2.50
C LYS A 347 47.27 21.20 2.97
N SER A 348 46.18 21.30 2.23
CA SER A 348 44.91 20.70 2.60
C SER A 348 44.99 19.17 2.58
N PRO A 349 44.24 18.47 3.45
CA PRO A 349 44.04 17.03 3.39
C PRO A 349 43.67 16.57 1.99
N VAL A 350 44.34 15.52 1.51
CA VAL A 350 43.95 14.81 0.29
C VAL A 350 43.27 13.52 0.69
N VAL A 351 42.05 13.30 0.20
CA VAL A 351 41.25 12.11 0.48
C VAL A 351 41.09 11.31 -0.80
N SER A 352 41.52 10.06 -0.79
CA SER A 352 41.31 9.12 -1.88
C SER A 352 40.45 7.97 -1.39
N PHE A 353 39.14 8.03 -1.65
CA PHE A 353 38.19 6.96 -1.34
C PHE A 353 38.13 6.00 -2.53
N ASP A 354 39.00 5.00 -2.52
CA ASP A 354 39.34 4.19 -3.70
C ASP A 354 38.40 3.00 -3.92
N SER A 355 37.76 2.47 -2.88
CA SER A 355 36.89 1.29 -3.00
C SER A 355 35.80 1.28 -1.95
N ILE A 356 34.63 0.79 -2.32
CA ILE A 356 33.53 0.40 -1.41
C ILE A 356 33.35 -1.12 -1.32
N GLY A 357 34.22 -1.89 -1.97
CA GLY A 357 34.03 -3.33 -2.18
C GLY A 357 32.88 -3.61 -3.14
N ASP A 358 32.36 -4.84 -3.08
CA ASP A 358 31.22 -5.27 -3.87
C ASP A 358 29.94 -5.20 -3.03
N LEU A 359 29.64 -3.98 -2.58
CA LEU A 359 28.53 -3.69 -1.67
C LEU A 359 27.17 -4.18 -2.21
N ALA A 360 27.02 -4.25 -3.54
CA ALA A 360 25.84 -4.79 -4.22
C ALA A 360 25.61 -6.30 -3.98
N TYR A 361 26.61 -7.02 -3.48
CA TYR A 361 26.51 -8.43 -3.06
C TYR A 361 26.87 -8.62 -1.57
N GLY A 362 26.83 -7.54 -0.78
CA GLY A 362 27.04 -7.59 0.67
C GLY A 362 28.51 -7.68 1.10
N ASP A 363 29.48 -7.54 0.20
CA ASP A 363 30.92 -7.49 0.52
C ASP A 363 31.42 -6.04 0.57
N ALA A 364 31.16 -5.34 1.68
CA ALA A 364 31.59 -3.96 1.84
C ALA A 364 33.04 -3.88 2.36
N LYS A 365 33.94 -3.47 1.47
CA LYS A 365 35.39 -3.31 1.73
C LYS A 365 35.80 -1.88 1.39
N LEU A 366 35.78 -1.02 2.42
CA LEU A 366 36.11 0.38 2.26
C LEU A 366 37.63 0.56 2.33
N GLU A 367 38.21 1.15 1.29
CA GLU A 367 39.63 1.54 1.28
C GLU A 367 39.75 3.04 1.04
N VAL A 368 40.33 3.74 2.02
CA VAL A 368 40.53 5.19 2.00
C VAL A 368 41.99 5.50 2.26
N ARG A 369 42.64 6.20 1.33
CA ARG A 369 43.99 6.74 1.51
C ARG A 369 43.91 8.22 1.84
N VAL A 370 44.74 8.67 2.78
CA VAL A 370 44.80 10.08 3.18
C VAL A 370 46.21 10.62 3.05
N ARG A 371 46.36 11.88 2.67
CA ARG A 371 47.64 12.61 2.73
C ARG A 371 47.43 13.97 3.37
N ASN A 372 48.50 14.53 3.96
CA ASN A 372 48.45 15.79 4.71
C ASN A 372 47.39 15.82 5.82
N ALA A 373 46.99 14.64 6.32
CA ALA A 373 45.92 14.48 7.30
C ALA A 373 46.28 13.44 8.37
N PRO A 374 47.37 13.63 9.13
CA PRO A 374 47.73 12.71 10.20
C PRO A 374 46.55 12.58 11.18
N ARG A 375 46.29 11.38 11.68
CA ARG A 375 45.13 11.10 12.56
C ARG A 375 43.77 11.28 11.89
N ALA A 376 43.67 11.02 10.58
CA ALA A 376 42.36 10.89 9.95
C ALA A 376 41.61 9.66 10.49
N ARG A 377 40.29 9.78 10.61
CA ARG A 377 39.39 8.72 11.06
C ARG A 377 38.23 8.60 10.11
N LEU A 378 37.94 7.37 9.67
CA LEU A 378 36.73 7.03 8.94
C LEU A 378 35.66 6.57 9.92
N GLU A 379 34.49 7.17 9.82
CA GLU A 379 33.29 6.76 10.54
C GLU A 379 32.26 6.23 9.55
N VAL A 380 31.70 5.06 9.84
CA VAL A 380 30.73 4.39 8.97
C VAL A 380 29.49 4.04 9.76
N ASN A 381 28.34 4.44 9.24
CA ASN A 381 27.04 4.12 9.81
C ASN A 381 26.14 3.51 8.75
N ALA A 382 25.65 2.31 9.02
CA ALA A 382 24.65 1.66 8.18
C ALA A 382 23.27 1.87 8.79
N MET A 383 22.34 2.27 7.93
CA MET A 383 20.96 2.57 8.28
C MET A 383 20.02 1.77 7.39
N ARG A 384 18.81 1.49 7.86
CA ARG A 384 17.73 0.89 7.06
C ARG A 384 16.50 1.76 7.12
N TYR A 385 15.99 2.16 5.96
CA TYR A 385 14.71 2.86 5.87
C TYR A 385 13.56 1.87 6.09
N ASP A 386 12.68 2.19 7.02
CA ASP A 386 11.43 1.46 7.24
C ASP A 386 10.29 2.34 6.72
N GLU A 387 9.59 1.85 5.71
CA GLU A 387 8.48 2.56 5.05
C GLU A 387 7.28 2.72 5.98
N THR A 388 7.02 1.71 6.83
CA THR A 388 6.04 1.82 7.91
C THR A 388 6.49 2.83 8.93
N ALA A 389 7.79 2.99 9.15
CA ALA A 389 8.30 3.94 10.12
C ALA A 389 8.54 5.35 9.57
N GLN A 390 8.55 5.49 8.24
CA GLN A 390 8.99 6.67 7.51
C GLN A 390 10.30 7.25 8.08
N THR A 391 11.21 6.38 8.54
CA THR A 391 12.49 6.76 9.16
C THR A 391 13.56 5.71 8.93
N GLU A 392 14.81 6.14 8.99
CA GLU A 392 15.97 5.27 8.99
C GLU A 392 16.27 4.76 10.42
N PHE A 393 16.53 3.47 10.55
CA PHE A 393 17.00 2.81 11.78
C PHE A 393 18.46 2.39 11.65
N PRO A 394 19.29 2.57 12.69
CA PRO A 394 20.67 2.14 12.65
C PRO A 394 20.75 0.61 12.62
N LEU A 395 21.47 0.08 11.63
CA LEU A 395 21.91 -1.30 11.61
C LEU A 395 23.18 -1.46 12.45
N PHE A 396 24.16 -0.58 12.23
CA PHE A 396 25.37 -0.48 13.05
C PHE A 396 26.13 0.83 12.79
N GLY A 397 27.03 1.17 13.72
CA GLY A 397 28.07 2.18 13.52
C GLY A 397 29.45 1.61 13.85
N THR A 398 30.48 2.03 13.12
CA THR A 398 31.87 1.63 13.37
C THR A 398 32.85 2.71 12.91
N MET A 399 34.10 2.64 13.38
CA MET A 399 35.13 3.62 13.05
C MET A 399 36.48 2.93 12.87
N ALA A 400 37.33 3.50 12.02
CA ALA A 400 38.71 3.08 11.84
C ALA A 400 39.64 4.29 11.67
N ASP A 401 40.78 4.27 12.36
CA ASP A 401 41.83 5.28 12.23
C ASP A 401 42.81 4.92 11.10
N ALA A 402 43.45 5.92 10.50
CA ALA A 402 44.49 5.71 9.50
C ALA A 402 45.69 4.96 10.10
N ASN A 403 46.18 3.95 9.36
CA ASN A 403 47.37 3.19 9.73
C ASN A 403 48.66 4.01 9.49
N ASN A 404 49.83 3.41 9.79
CA ASN A 404 51.14 4.04 9.58
C ASN A 404 51.46 4.37 8.10
N GLU A 405 50.70 3.80 7.15
CA GLU A 405 50.80 4.06 5.71
C GLU A 405 49.76 5.11 5.26
N ASN A 406 49.13 5.81 6.21
CA ASN A 406 48.04 6.76 5.97
C ASN A 406 46.87 6.16 5.17
N THR A 407 46.56 4.89 5.42
CA THR A 407 45.47 4.15 4.77
C THR A 407 44.50 3.62 5.83
N ILE A 408 43.22 3.66 5.52
CA ILE A 408 42.13 3.09 6.31
C ILE A 408 41.52 1.97 5.48
N ARG A 409 41.51 0.75 6.04
CA ARG A 409 40.82 -0.40 5.45
C ARG A 409 39.77 -0.88 6.44
N MET A 410 38.53 -0.98 5.97
CA MET A 410 37.41 -1.45 6.77
C MET A 410 36.65 -2.51 6.00
N GLN A 411 36.48 -3.67 6.61
CA GLN A 411 35.62 -4.73 6.09
C GLN A 411 34.40 -4.84 6.99
N ILE A 412 33.23 -4.89 6.37
CA ILE A 412 31.95 -5.06 7.07
C ILE A 412 31.36 -6.40 6.63
N ASP A 413 31.01 -7.22 7.61
CA ASP A 413 30.40 -8.52 7.40
C ASP A 413 28.99 -8.40 6.77
N SER A 414 28.68 -9.28 5.81
CA SER A 414 27.41 -9.27 5.07
C SER A 414 26.19 -9.48 5.98
N GLY A 415 26.33 -10.25 7.06
CA GLY A 415 25.28 -10.45 8.07
C GLY A 415 24.93 -9.17 8.83
N ARG A 416 25.84 -8.18 8.88
CA ARG A 416 25.61 -6.88 9.52
C ARG A 416 24.92 -5.86 8.62
N LEU A 417 25.09 -5.98 7.30
CA LEU A 417 24.47 -5.09 6.30
C LEU A 417 22.99 -5.43 6.08
N GLY A 418 22.60 -6.70 6.20
CA GLY A 418 21.25 -7.14 5.84
C GLY A 418 20.96 -7.02 4.34
N LYS A 419 19.70 -7.22 3.94
CA LYS A 419 19.31 -7.28 2.51
C LYS A 419 19.35 -5.91 1.82
N ASN A 420 19.10 -4.81 2.54
CA ASN A 420 19.12 -3.46 1.99
C ASN A 420 19.37 -2.42 3.07
N GLY A 421 19.86 -1.25 2.65
CA GLY A 421 20.10 -0.12 3.55
C GLY A 421 20.87 1.02 2.88
N THR A 422 21.30 1.97 3.70
CA THR A 422 22.14 3.12 3.33
C THR A 422 23.40 3.09 4.19
N LEU A 423 24.57 3.10 3.58
CA LEU A 423 25.85 3.26 4.27
C LEU A 423 26.31 4.72 4.16
N TYR A 424 26.47 5.39 5.29
CA TYR A 424 27.04 6.72 5.40
C TYR A 424 28.51 6.60 5.82
N ALA A 425 29.42 7.20 5.06
CA ALA A 425 30.84 7.23 5.37
C ALA A 425 31.33 8.66 5.53
N ASN A 426 31.84 9.01 6.71
CA ASN A 426 32.38 10.32 7.02
C ASN A 426 33.87 10.21 7.35
N LEU A 427 34.72 10.96 6.65
CA LEU A 427 36.13 11.04 6.99
C LEU A 427 36.39 12.35 7.74
N LEU A 428 36.96 12.22 8.92
CA LEU A 428 37.30 13.33 9.80
C LEU A 428 38.81 13.49 9.91
N HIS A 429 39.29 14.73 9.86
CA HIS A 429 40.65 15.11 10.22
C HIS A 429 40.61 16.28 11.20
N LEU A 430 41.26 16.12 12.36
CA LEU A 430 41.19 17.10 13.46
C LEU A 430 39.74 17.52 13.77
N ASN A 431 38.83 16.55 13.74
CA ASN A 431 37.39 16.71 13.97
C ASN A 431 36.64 17.58 12.95
N LYS A 432 37.28 17.96 11.84
CA LYS A 432 36.61 18.56 10.68
C LYS A 432 36.31 17.47 9.65
N ARG A 433 35.10 17.46 9.11
CA ARG A 433 34.72 16.57 8.01
C ARG A 433 35.41 17.04 6.73
N ILE A 434 36.11 16.12 6.08
CA ILE A 434 36.82 16.36 4.82
C ILE A 434 36.30 15.48 3.67
N TYR A 435 35.45 14.50 4.00
CA TYR A 435 34.69 13.70 3.06
C TYR A 435 33.37 13.21 3.68
N ALA A 436 32.30 13.18 2.88
CA ALA A 436 31.04 12.52 3.21
C ALA A 436 30.51 11.72 2.01
N GLY A 437 30.21 10.44 2.20
CA GLY A 437 29.61 9.56 1.19
C GLY A 437 28.29 8.97 1.67
N LYS A 438 27.37 8.74 0.74
CA LYS A 438 26.09 8.05 0.95
C LYS A 438 25.96 6.94 -0.09
N PHE A 439 25.85 5.69 0.36
CA PHE A 439 25.81 4.51 -0.49
C PHE A 439 24.55 3.70 -0.19
N SER A 440 23.49 3.92 -0.97
CA SER A 440 22.27 3.11 -0.88
C SER A 440 22.50 1.77 -1.57
N TYR A 441 22.20 0.66 -0.90
CA TYR A 441 22.45 -0.68 -1.41
C TYR A 441 21.24 -1.59 -1.22
N GLU A 442 21.12 -2.53 -2.15
CA GLU A 442 20.35 -3.75 -1.99
C GLU A 442 21.31 -4.89 -2.32
N VAL A 443 21.51 -5.77 -1.35
CA VAL A 443 22.31 -6.97 -1.53
C VAL A 443 21.52 -7.91 -2.44
N SER A 444 21.98 -8.02 -3.68
CA SER A 444 21.51 -9.06 -4.58
C SER A 444 22.01 -10.41 -4.06
N GLY A 445 21.11 -11.38 -3.94
CA GLY A 445 21.48 -12.74 -3.58
C GLY A 445 22.43 -13.33 -4.63
N GLU A 446 23.33 -14.22 -4.21
CA GLU A 446 24.31 -14.82 -5.14
C GLU A 446 23.64 -15.61 -6.29
N ALA A 447 22.43 -16.15 -6.06
CA ALA A 447 21.55 -16.77 -7.06
C ALA A 447 20.11 -16.99 -6.52
N GLU A 448 19.09 -16.41 -7.15
CA GLU A 448 17.67 -16.56 -6.75
C GLU A 448 16.75 -16.76 -7.96
N ILE A 449 15.75 -17.64 -7.83
CA ILE A 449 14.61 -17.72 -8.76
C ILE A 449 13.50 -16.82 -8.23
N GLU A 450 13.24 -15.71 -8.91
CA GLU A 450 12.22 -14.73 -8.52
C GLU A 450 10.82 -15.15 -8.99
N THR A 451 10.71 -15.64 -10.24
CA THR A 451 9.43 -16.09 -10.79
C THR A 451 9.53 -17.29 -11.72
N LEU A 452 8.43 -18.03 -11.79
CA LEU A 452 8.20 -19.08 -12.77
C LEU A 452 6.91 -18.78 -13.54
N ARG A 453 6.93 -18.96 -14.86
CA ARG A 453 5.72 -18.79 -15.69
C ARG A 453 5.77 -19.66 -16.93
N ARG A 454 4.70 -20.39 -17.22
CA ARG A 454 4.50 -21.05 -18.50
C ARG A 454 4.17 -19.99 -19.55
N ILE A 455 4.87 -20.05 -20.67
CA ILE A 455 4.51 -19.31 -21.89
C ILE A 455 4.43 -20.29 -23.06
N ILE A 456 3.57 -19.97 -24.02
CA ILE A 456 3.42 -20.77 -25.25
C ILE A 456 4.10 -20.01 -26.38
N VAL A 457 5.06 -20.67 -27.04
CA VAL A 457 5.78 -20.12 -28.20
C VAL A 457 5.70 -21.14 -29.32
N ASP A 458 5.11 -20.75 -30.46
CA ASP A 458 4.89 -21.61 -31.63
C ASP A 458 4.23 -22.96 -31.28
N GLY A 459 3.24 -22.94 -30.38
CA GLY A 459 2.50 -24.13 -29.94
C GLY A 459 3.25 -25.04 -28.96
N ARG A 460 4.44 -24.66 -28.49
CA ARG A 460 5.24 -25.39 -27.49
C ARG A 460 5.20 -24.70 -26.13
N ASN A 461 5.27 -25.50 -25.07
CA ASN A 461 5.27 -25.01 -23.69
C ASN A 461 6.69 -24.73 -23.22
N PHE A 462 6.94 -23.50 -22.80
CA PHE A 462 8.19 -23.10 -22.16
C PHE A 462 7.94 -22.65 -20.73
N LEU A 463 8.78 -23.08 -19.80
CA LEU A 463 8.89 -22.47 -18.49
C LEU A 463 9.84 -21.29 -18.59
N LYS A 464 9.30 -20.07 -18.51
CA LYS A 464 10.07 -18.85 -18.30
C LYS A 464 10.49 -18.77 -16.84
N VAL A 465 11.79 -18.83 -16.60
CA VAL A 465 12.41 -18.71 -15.27
C VAL A 465 13.06 -17.34 -15.18
N SER A 466 12.52 -16.47 -14.33
CA SER A 466 13.13 -15.17 -14.00
C SER A 466 14.09 -15.36 -12.85
N THR A 467 15.35 -15.04 -13.06
CA THR A 467 16.41 -15.20 -12.05
C THR A 467 17.05 -13.88 -11.70
N ALA A 468 17.56 -13.79 -10.47
CA ALA A 468 18.51 -12.77 -10.04
C ALA A 468 19.85 -13.45 -9.68
N GLN A 469 20.96 -12.88 -10.15
CA GLN A 469 22.31 -13.41 -9.99
C GLN A 469 23.33 -12.28 -10.15
N GLY A 470 24.56 -12.48 -9.66
CA GLY A 470 25.64 -11.53 -9.95
C GLY A 470 26.30 -11.75 -11.31
N ALA A 471 26.27 -10.75 -12.19
CA ALA A 471 26.92 -10.81 -13.50
C ALA A 471 28.47 -10.68 -13.43
N GLY A 472 29.02 -10.25 -12.29
CA GLY A 472 30.41 -9.75 -12.20
C GLY A 472 31.55 -10.76 -12.33
N LYS A 473 31.31 -12.07 -12.21
CA LYS A 473 32.39 -13.10 -12.26
C LYS A 473 32.03 -14.38 -13.01
N SER A 474 30.83 -14.49 -13.56
CA SER A 474 30.26 -15.77 -13.99
C SER A 474 29.91 -15.76 -15.49
N LYS A 475 30.04 -16.90 -16.16
CA LYS A 475 29.90 -16.98 -17.62
C LYS A 475 28.55 -17.54 -18.07
N GLU A 476 27.98 -18.48 -17.32
CA GLU A 476 26.75 -19.18 -17.70
C GLU A 476 25.88 -19.54 -16.49
N LEU A 477 24.58 -19.72 -16.71
CA LEU A 477 23.62 -20.36 -15.80
C LEU A 477 23.36 -21.79 -16.28
N LEU A 478 23.37 -22.77 -15.38
CA LEU A 478 22.93 -24.13 -15.62
C LEU A 478 21.63 -24.40 -14.88
N PHE A 479 20.53 -24.45 -15.63
CA PHE A 479 19.23 -24.86 -15.13
C PHE A 479 19.13 -26.38 -15.12
N SER A 480 18.59 -26.93 -14.03
CA SER A 480 18.26 -28.34 -13.88
C SER A 480 16.81 -28.48 -13.43
N VAL A 481 15.98 -29.14 -14.23
CA VAL A 481 14.63 -29.56 -13.87
C VAL A 481 14.69 -31.01 -13.40
N MET A 482 14.18 -31.27 -12.21
CA MET A 482 14.19 -32.58 -11.55
C MET A 482 12.75 -33.03 -11.30
N ASP A 483 12.47 -34.32 -11.47
CA ASP A 483 11.20 -34.90 -11.01
C ASP A 483 11.18 -35.05 -9.48
N LYS A 484 10.04 -35.48 -8.93
CA LYS A 484 9.87 -35.71 -7.48
C LYS A 484 10.84 -36.76 -6.89
N ALA A 485 11.43 -37.63 -7.70
CA ALA A 485 12.44 -38.59 -7.27
C ALA A 485 13.87 -38.01 -7.29
N GLY A 486 14.02 -36.72 -7.65
CA GLY A 486 15.31 -36.04 -7.78
C GLY A 486 16.05 -36.37 -9.07
N LYS A 487 15.41 -37.08 -10.03
CA LYS A 487 16.02 -37.40 -11.31
C LYS A 487 15.91 -36.20 -12.24
N VAL A 488 17.04 -35.81 -12.82
CA VAL A 488 17.09 -34.71 -13.80
C VAL A 488 16.33 -35.10 -15.08
N ALA A 489 15.29 -34.34 -15.39
CA ALA A 489 14.44 -34.50 -16.57
C ALA A 489 14.87 -33.60 -17.73
N LEU A 490 15.39 -32.40 -17.43
CA LEU A 490 15.86 -31.42 -18.41
C LEU A 490 17.03 -30.61 -17.83
N THR A 491 18.01 -30.28 -18.65
CA THR A 491 19.03 -29.27 -18.34
C THR A 491 19.12 -28.23 -19.44
N LYS A 492 19.45 -26.99 -19.08
CA LYS A 492 19.72 -25.93 -20.05
C LYS A 492 20.84 -25.03 -19.56
N LYS A 493 21.76 -24.68 -20.45
CA LYS A 493 22.72 -23.61 -20.23
C LYS A 493 22.22 -22.31 -20.85
N ALA A 494 22.48 -21.18 -20.19
CA ALA A 494 22.23 -19.85 -20.72
C ALA A 494 23.39 -18.92 -20.37
N ALA A 495 23.78 -18.02 -21.27
CA ALA A 495 24.74 -16.97 -20.93
C ALA A 495 24.11 -15.99 -19.91
N ILE A 496 24.93 -15.44 -19.01
CA ILE A 496 24.48 -14.36 -18.14
C ILE A 496 24.54 -13.06 -18.93
N THR A 497 23.39 -12.41 -19.12
CA THR A 497 23.27 -11.15 -19.88
C THR A 497 22.98 -9.95 -19.00
N SER A 498 22.55 -10.17 -17.76
CA SER A 498 22.17 -9.14 -16.79
C SER A 498 22.06 -9.73 -15.39
N ASP A 499 22.08 -8.88 -14.35
CA ASP A 499 21.89 -9.31 -12.96
C ASP A 499 20.49 -9.88 -12.70
N ARG A 500 19.52 -9.55 -13.56
CA ARG A 500 18.22 -10.21 -13.63
C ARG A 500 17.90 -10.60 -15.07
N GLN A 501 17.51 -11.84 -15.32
CA GLN A 501 17.18 -12.27 -16.69
C GLN A 501 16.10 -13.35 -16.73
N ASP A 502 15.40 -13.41 -17.86
CA ASP A 502 14.42 -14.45 -18.17
C ASP A 502 15.08 -15.54 -19.03
N THR A 503 15.01 -16.81 -18.61
CA THR A 503 15.45 -17.96 -19.40
C THR A 503 14.28 -18.89 -19.69
N LEU A 504 14.09 -19.26 -20.96
CA LEU A 504 13.05 -20.20 -21.39
C LEU A 504 13.54 -21.64 -21.35
N LEU A 505 12.88 -22.53 -20.60
CA LEU A 505 13.13 -23.97 -20.59
C LEU A 505 12.03 -24.67 -21.39
N ASP A 506 12.35 -25.43 -22.44
CA ASP A 506 11.34 -26.17 -23.20
C ASP A 506 10.83 -27.36 -22.36
N ILE A 507 9.62 -27.23 -21.82
CA ILE A 507 9.00 -28.24 -20.97
C ILE A 507 8.01 -29.12 -21.76
N SER A 508 7.93 -28.97 -23.08
CA SER A 508 6.95 -29.67 -23.93
C SER A 508 7.10 -31.20 -23.90
N THR A 509 8.28 -31.70 -23.53
CA THR A 509 8.57 -33.14 -23.45
C THR A 509 8.35 -33.73 -22.06
N LEU A 510 8.08 -32.90 -21.05
CA LEU A 510 7.84 -33.36 -19.69
C LEU A 510 6.44 -33.98 -19.58
N ALA A 511 6.36 -35.15 -18.97
CA ALA A 511 5.07 -35.75 -18.63
C ALA A 511 4.37 -34.92 -17.53
N PRO A 512 3.03 -34.89 -17.48
CA PRO A 512 2.31 -34.24 -16.40
C PRO A 512 2.77 -34.76 -15.02
N GLY A 513 3.04 -33.85 -14.09
CA GLY A 513 3.60 -34.18 -12.79
C GLY A 513 4.21 -33.00 -12.05
N GLN A 514 4.74 -33.28 -10.86
CA GLN A 514 5.44 -32.31 -10.01
C GLN A 514 6.94 -32.33 -10.30
N TYR A 515 7.52 -31.14 -10.44
CA TYR A 515 8.92 -30.94 -10.76
C TYR A 515 9.53 -29.83 -9.90
N GLN A 516 10.86 -29.86 -9.79
CA GLN A 516 11.66 -28.79 -9.21
C GLN A 516 12.59 -28.22 -10.25
N VAL A 517 12.71 -26.90 -10.28
CA VAL A 517 13.73 -26.20 -11.06
C VAL A 517 14.71 -25.52 -10.11
N LYS A 518 16.00 -25.68 -10.39
CA LYS A 518 17.06 -24.89 -9.78
C LYS A 518 17.99 -24.41 -10.87
N PHE A 519 18.80 -23.40 -10.57
CA PHE A 519 19.93 -23.05 -11.41
C PHE A 519 21.21 -22.95 -10.62
N GLU A 520 22.31 -23.11 -11.35
CA GLU A 520 23.67 -23.02 -10.83
C GLU A 520 24.40 -21.97 -11.66
N VAL A 521 25.11 -21.08 -10.99
CA VAL A 521 25.95 -20.07 -11.65
C VAL A 521 27.32 -20.72 -11.94
N LEU A 522 27.71 -20.76 -13.21
CA LEU A 522 28.96 -21.36 -13.68
C LEU A 522 29.93 -20.26 -14.12
N GLY A 523 31.11 -20.16 -13.49
CA GLY A 523 32.18 -19.29 -14.01
C GLY A 523 33.21 -18.67 -13.04
N GLY A 524 33.23 -19.02 -11.75
CA GLY A 524 34.27 -18.61 -10.78
C GLY A 524 34.96 -19.80 -10.09
N VAL A 525 35.72 -19.55 -9.01
CA VAL A 525 36.37 -20.61 -8.20
C VAL A 525 35.34 -21.44 -7.40
N GLU A 526 34.12 -20.92 -7.22
CA GLU A 526 33.03 -21.55 -6.47
C GLU A 526 31.74 -21.67 -7.29
N LYS A 527 30.97 -22.73 -7.01
CA LYS A 527 29.69 -23.04 -7.64
C LYS A 527 28.56 -22.55 -6.74
N VAL A 528 27.81 -21.55 -7.17
CA VAL A 528 26.63 -21.05 -6.45
C VAL A 528 25.38 -21.73 -6.99
N THR A 529 24.53 -22.24 -6.09
CA THR A 529 23.29 -22.94 -6.43
C THR A 529 22.10 -22.21 -5.82
N ALA A 530 21.13 -21.84 -6.66
CA ALA A 530 19.87 -21.25 -6.19
C ALA A 530 19.01 -22.29 -5.45
N GLU A 531 18.16 -21.81 -4.53
CA GLU A 531 17.10 -22.63 -3.95
C GLU A 531 16.22 -23.23 -5.06
N ALA A 532 15.91 -24.52 -4.94
CA ALA A 532 15.00 -25.16 -5.87
C ALA A 532 13.57 -24.64 -5.68
N ARG A 533 12.86 -24.41 -6.79
CA ARG A 533 11.45 -24.00 -6.80
C ARG A 533 10.59 -25.07 -7.41
N ASP A 534 9.48 -25.39 -6.74
CA ASP A 534 8.50 -26.35 -7.22
C ASP A 534 7.64 -25.73 -8.33
N PHE A 535 7.28 -26.55 -9.31
CA PHE A 535 6.23 -26.23 -10.28
C PHE A 535 5.55 -27.52 -10.76
N THR A 536 4.35 -27.37 -11.32
CA THR A 536 3.56 -28.49 -11.84
C THR A 536 3.42 -28.38 -13.35
N VAL A 537 3.70 -29.47 -14.06
CA VAL A 537 3.30 -29.65 -15.45
C VAL A 537 1.92 -30.31 -15.44
N TYR A 538 0.91 -29.59 -15.92
CA TYR A 538 -0.45 -30.13 -15.98
C TYR A 538 -0.71 -30.84 -17.32
N PRO A 539 -1.63 -31.82 -17.36
CA PRO A 539 -2.10 -32.37 -18.63
C PRO A 539 -2.79 -31.29 -19.49
N GLU A 540 -2.90 -31.55 -20.79
CA GLU A 540 -3.59 -30.65 -21.74
C GLU A 540 -4.99 -30.29 -21.27
N ASN A 541 -5.71 -31.26 -20.71
CA ASN A 541 -6.98 -31.03 -20.01
C ASN A 541 -6.74 -30.86 -18.51
N VAL A 542 -6.55 -29.61 -18.09
CA VAL A 542 -6.32 -29.23 -16.70
C VAL A 542 -7.51 -29.61 -15.79
N PRO A 543 -7.28 -29.95 -14.50
CA PRO A 543 -8.33 -30.46 -13.61
C PRO A 543 -9.53 -29.54 -13.41
N TRP A 544 -9.32 -28.23 -13.53
CA TRP A 544 -10.38 -27.25 -13.36
C TRP A 544 -11.14 -26.95 -14.65
N ARG A 545 -10.69 -27.39 -15.84
CA ARG A 545 -11.36 -26.98 -17.08
C ARG A 545 -12.83 -27.38 -17.07
N ASN A 546 -13.72 -26.39 -17.24
CA ASN A 546 -15.18 -26.60 -17.16
C ASN A 546 -15.62 -27.24 -15.84
N PHE A 547 -15.01 -26.83 -14.73
CA PHE A 547 -15.35 -27.34 -13.40
C PHE A 547 -16.87 -27.27 -13.18
N PRO A 548 -17.56 -28.37 -12.80
CA PRO A 548 -19.02 -28.44 -12.91
C PRO A 548 -19.78 -27.89 -11.70
N LEU A 549 -19.14 -27.68 -10.55
CA LEU A 549 -19.85 -27.23 -9.33
C LEU A 549 -20.30 -25.76 -9.41
N ALA A 550 -21.35 -25.46 -8.63
CA ALA A 550 -21.95 -24.14 -8.49
C ALA A 550 -22.16 -23.45 -9.85
N GLN A 551 -22.91 -24.09 -10.76
CA GLN A 551 -23.29 -23.42 -11.99
C GLN A 551 -24.26 -22.29 -11.65
N ALA A 552 -24.09 -21.17 -12.33
CA ALA A 552 -24.99 -20.04 -12.22
C ALA A 552 -26.18 -20.25 -13.18
N ASP A 553 -27.03 -21.24 -12.89
CA ASP A 553 -28.15 -21.67 -13.72
C ASP A 553 -29.54 -21.43 -13.10
N HIS A 554 -29.59 -21.02 -11.83
CA HIS A 554 -30.81 -20.64 -11.12
C HIS A 554 -30.60 -19.35 -10.30
N VAL A 555 -31.67 -18.81 -9.71
CA VAL A 555 -31.57 -17.65 -8.80
C VAL A 555 -31.25 -18.11 -7.37
N PRO A 556 -30.07 -17.75 -6.81
CA PRO A 556 -29.74 -18.16 -5.44
C PRO A 556 -30.56 -17.39 -4.41
N ALA A 557 -30.77 -18.00 -3.24
CA ALA A 557 -31.29 -17.28 -2.08
C ALA A 557 -30.31 -16.14 -1.69
N PRO A 558 -30.79 -15.00 -1.15
CA PRO A 558 -32.16 -14.68 -0.78
C PRO A 558 -32.97 -13.96 -1.88
N TRP A 559 -32.47 -13.89 -3.12
CA TRP A 559 -33.18 -13.21 -4.20
C TRP A 559 -34.38 -14.04 -4.69
N THR A 560 -35.29 -13.36 -5.39
CA THR A 560 -36.44 -13.99 -6.03
C THR A 560 -36.27 -13.94 -7.56
N PRO A 561 -36.74 -14.95 -8.30
CA PRO A 561 -36.85 -14.93 -9.75
C PRO A 561 -37.41 -13.63 -10.32
N LEU A 562 -36.89 -13.21 -11.47
CA LEU A 562 -37.48 -12.13 -12.26
C LEU A 562 -38.87 -12.52 -12.76
N GLN A 563 -39.77 -11.57 -12.70
CA GLN A 563 -41.11 -11.66 -13.26
C GLN A 563 -41.37 -10.45 -14.15
N TYR A 564 -42.20 -10.60 -15.17
CA TYR A 564 -42.63 -9.47 -15.97
C TYR A 564 -44.11 -9.53 -16.36
N ALA A 565 -44.69 -8.36 -16.60
CA ALA A 565 -46.04 -8.20 -17.10
C ALA A 565 -46.07 -7.09 -18.17
N VAL A 566 -46.97 -7.24 -19.14
CA VAL A 566 -47.25 -6.19 -20.13
C VAL A 566 -48.65 -5.63 -19.86
N THR A 567 -48.72 -4.38 -19.43
CA THR A 567 -49.97 -3.73 -19.00
C THR A 567 -50.06 -2.36 -19.65
N ASN A 568 -51.16 -2.06 -20.34
CA ASN A 568 -51.40 -0.76 -20.99
C ASN A 568 -50.25 -0.29 -21.91
N GLY A 569 -49.57 -1.23 -22.59
CA GLY A 569 -48.43 -0.93 -23.46
C GLY A 569 -47.11 -0.65 -22.72
N GLN A 570 -47.07 -0.79 -21.39
CA GLN A 570 -45.86 -0.77 -20.58
C GLN A 570 -45.39 -2.19 -20.27
N VAL A 571 -44.08 -2.39 -20.19
CA VAL A 571 -43.44 -3.60 -19.68
C VAL A 571 -42.99 -3.33 -18.25
N ILE A 572 -43.50 -4.11 -17.30
CA ILE A 572 -43.16 -4.03 -15.88
C ILE A 572 -42.32 -5.25 -15.55
N VAL A 573 -41.09 -5.05 -15.06
CA VAL A 573 -40.18 -6.11 -14.62
C VAL A 573 -39.99 -6.02 -13.11
N GLN A 574 -40.11 -7.14 -12.40
CA GLN A 574 -40.07 -7.21 -10.94
C GLN A 574 -39.08 -8.29 -10.48
N CYS A 575 -38.33 -7.98 -9.43
CA CYS A 575 -37.53 -8.94 -8.66
C CYS A 575 -37.65 -8.59 -7.18
N TRP A 576 -36.84 -9.23 -6.33
CA TRP A 576 -36.85 -8.98 -4.90
C TRP A 576 -36.72 -7.47 -4.62
N ASN A 577 -37.78 -6.87 -4.08
CA ASN A 577 -37.86 -5.49 -3.61
C ASN A 577 -37.74 -4.39 -4.69
N ARG A 578 -37.71 -4.73 -5.99
CA ARG A 578 -37.52 -3.76 -7.09
C ARG A 578 -38.56 -3.93 -8.19
N THR A 579 -38.89 -2.83 -8.84
CA THR A 579 -39.76 -2.81 -10.04
C THR A 579 -39.25 -1.79 -11.05
N TYR A 580 -39.12 -2.21 -12.30
CA TYR A 580 -38.77 -1.37 -13.44
C TYR A 580 -39.97 -1.26 -14.37
N THR A 581 -40.33 -0.05 -14.77
CA THR A 581 -41.39 0.20 -15.75
C THR A 581 -40.80 0.80 -17.00
N PHE A 582 -41.07 0.19 -18.15
CA PHE A 582 -40.69 0.68 -19.48
C PHE A 582 -41.95 0.94 -20.31
N GLY A 583 -41.94 1.99 -21.12
CA GLY A 583 -43.10 2.38 -21.91
C GLY A 583 -42.72 3.28 -23.08
N ALA A 584 -43.72 4.01 -23.59
CA ALA A 584 -43.58 4.81 -24.81
C ALA A 584 -42.93 6.20 -24.60
N GLN A 585 -42.69 6.62 -23.35
CA GLN A 585 -42.20 7.96 -22.99
C GLN A 585 -40.67 8.06 -22.95
N SER A 586 -39.94 6.95 -22.85
CA SER A 586 -38.48 6.95 -22.74
C SER A 586 -37.86 5.72 -23.40
N LEU A 587 -36.64 5.89 -23.95
CA LEU A 587 -35.78 4.79 -24.39
C LEU A 587 -35.19 3.99 -23.21
N PHE A 588 -35.31 4.49 -21.99
CA PHE A 588 -34.84 3.90 -20.76
C PHE A 588 -36.04 3.62 -19.82
N ALA A 589 -35.79 3.26 -18.57
CA ALA A 589 -36.87 3.10 -17.59
C ALA A 589 -37.67 4.41 -17.40
N GLU A 590 -39.00 4.31 -17.43
CA GLU A 590 -39.93 5.39 -17.08
C GLU A 590 -40.06 5.57 -15.57
N GLN A 591 -39.93 4.47 -14.82
CA GLN A 591 -39.91 4.46 -13.37
C GLN A 591 -39.04 3.32 -12.85
N ILE A 592 -38.31 3.57 -11.76
CA ILE A 592 -37.59 2.57 -10.98
C ILE A 592 -38.07 2.69 -9.54
N THR A 593 -38.62 1.61 -9.01
CA THR A 593 -39.05 1.52 -7.61
C THR A 593 -38.14 0.57 -6.85
N SER A 594 -37.66 0.99 -5.67
CA SER A 594 -36.90 0.15 -4.73
C SER A 594 -37.40 0.41 -3.32
N ALA A 595 -37.63 -0.63 -2.51
CA ALA A 595 -38.15 -0.50 -1.14
C ALA A 595 -39.41 0.39 -1.06
N ASP A 596 -40.36 0.18 -1.97
CA ASP A 596 -41.60 0.96 -2.13
C ASP A 596 -41.42 2.46 -2.40
N LYS A 597 -40.20 2.91 -2.76
CA LYS A 597 -39.90 4.29 -3.14
C LYS A 597 -39.68 4.42 -4.64
N GLN A 598 -40.38 5.37 -5.25
CA GLN A 598 -40.09 5.81 -6.61
C GLN A 598 -38.78 6.58 -6.61
N LEU A 599 -37.81 6.13 -7.43
CA LEU A 599 -36.49 6.73 -7.53
C LEU A 599 -36.43 7.78 -8.65
N LEU A 600 -37.42 7.84 -9.53
CA LEU A 600 -37.50 8.79 -10.63
C LEU A 600 -38.70 9.73 -10.46
N ALA A 601 -38.44 11.04 -10.51
CA ALA A 601 -39.48 12.08 -10.52
C ALA A 601 -40.14 12.21 -11.91
N LYS A 602 -39.43 11.80 -12.96
CA LYS A 602 -39.91 11.72 -14.35
C LYS A 602 -39.11 10.65 -15.11
N PRO A 603 -39.60 10.15 -16.27
CA PRO A 603 -38.86 9.20 -17.10
C PRO A 603 -37.44 9.67 -17.41
N ILE A 604 -36.50 8.72 -17.51
CA ILE A 604 -35.11 9.01 -17.87
C ILE A 604 -35.05 9.62 -19.27
N GLU A 605 -34.20 10.62 -19.47
CA GLU A 605 -34.12 11.40 -20.70
C GLU A 605 -32.82 11.14 -21.45
N LEU A 606 -32.92 11.00 -22.78
CA LEU A 606 -31.77 11.11 -23.67
C LEU A 606 -31.62 12.57 -24.09
N ASP A 607 -30.54 13.21 -23.66
CA ASP A 607 -30.20 14.57 -24.05
C ASP A 607 -29.21 14.54 -25.22
N LEU A 608 -29.75 14.58 -26.42
CA LEU A 608 -29.01 14.54 -27.68
C LEU A 608 -29.17 15.85 -28.45
N GLU A 609 -28.05 16.43 -28.86
CA GLU A 609 -28.00 17.60 -29.74
C GLU A 609 -27.11 17.31 -30.95
N VAL A 610 -27.65 17.48 -32.15
CA VAL A 610 -26.96 17.24 -33.43
C VAL A 610 -27.12 18.47 -34.31
N GLU A 611 -26.02 18.96 -34.88
CA GLU A 611 -26.01 20.19 -35.71
C GLU A 611 -26.66 21.39 -34.99
N GLY A 612 -26.41 21.53 -33.68
CA GLY A 612 -26.96 22.58 -32.83
C GLY A 612 -28.46 22.46 -32.56
N LYS A 613 -29.10 21.33 -32.89
CA LYS A 613 -30.54 21.11 -32.72
C LYS A 613 -30.82 19.93 -31.78
N PRO A 614 -31.75 20.08 -30.82
CA PRO A 614 -32.13 18.97 -29.95
C PRO A 614 -32.85 17.88 -30.75
N VAL A 615 -32.47 16.63 -30.52
CA VAL A 615 -33.12 15.44 -31.09
C VAL A 615 -33.94 14.78 -30.00
N ARG A 616 -35.22 14.53 -30.29
CA ARG A 616 -36.13 13.86 -29.34
C ARG A 616 -36.45 12.44 -29.82
N ALA A 617 -36.49 11.52 -28.87
CA ALA A 617 -37.08 10.21 -29.09
C ALA A 617 -38.60 10.34 -29.00
N ASP A 618 -39.30 10.11 -30.11
CA ASP A 618 -40.76 10.11 -30.19
C ASP A 618 -41.25 8.69 -30.53
N ARG A 619 -42.37 8.27 -29.90
CA ARG A 619 -43.04 6.97 -30.14
C ARG A 619 -42.13 5.77 -29.86
N VAL A 620 -41.57 5.70 -28.65
CA VAL A 620 -40.72 4.58 -28.27
C VAL A 620 -41.49 3.26 -28.32
N LYS A 621 -40.92 2.26 -28.98
CA LYS A 621 -41.40 0.87 -28.99
C LYS A 621 -40.49 0.02 -28.10
N ILE A 622 -41.08 -0.67 -27.14
CA ILE A 622 -40.40 -1.64 -26.26
C ILE A 622 -40.68 -3.05 -26.77
N GLU A 623 -39.63 -3.86 -26.86
CA GLU A 623 -39.68 -5.27 -27.24
C GLU A 623 -38.92 -6.11 -26.22
N ILE A 624 -39.49 -7.24 -25.80
CA ILE A 624 -38.81 -8.20 -24.93
C ILE A 624 -38.00 -9.13 -25.85
N ILE A 625 -36.68 -9.10 -25.74
CA ILE A 625 -35.76 -9.88 -26.57
C ILE A 625 -35.57 -11.28 -25.98
N SER A 626 -35.38 -11.35 -24.66
CA SER A 626 -35.30 -12.60 -23.90
C SER A 626 -35.84 -12.40 -22.50
N ALA A 627 -36.40 -13.45 -21.91
CA ALA A 627 -36.86 -13.44 -20.53
C ALA A 627 -36.73 -14.83 -19.92
N ASP A 628 -35.99 -14.91 -18.82
CA ASP A 628 -35.92 -16.06 -17.92
C ASP A 628 -35.90 -15.58 -16.46
N GLU A 629 -35.82 -16.50 -15.51
CA GLU A 629 -35.84 -16.17 -14.08
C GLU A 629 -34.61 -15.40 -13.60
N ARG A 630 -33.47 -15.49 -14.28
CA ARG A 630 -32.20 -14.86 -13.91
C ARG A 630 -31.98 -13.53 -14.62
N SER A 631 -32.42 -13.41 -15.88
CA SER A 631 -32.28 -12.19 -16.66
C SER A 631 -33.43 -11.93 -17.63
N ILE A 632 -33.79 -10.65 -17.77
CA ILE A 632 -34.73 -10.17 -18.79
C ILE A 632 -34.03 -9.08 -19.61
N MET A 633 -34.03 -9.25 -20.94
CA MET A 633 -33.49 -8.28 -21.89
C MET A 633 -34.62 -7.61 -22.67
N LEU A 634 -34.64 -6.28 -22.61
CA LEU A 634 -35.57 -5.43 -23.34
C LEU A 634 -34.81 -4.61 -24.39
N GLN A 635 -35.44 -4.33 -25.52
CA GLN A 635 -34.95 -3.38 -26.51
C GLN A 635 -35.99 -2.27 -26.70
N ALA A 636 -35.59 -1.04 -26.38
CA ALA A 636 -36.33 0.16 -26.69
C ALA A 636 -35.82 0.77 -28.00
N THR A 637 -36.74 1.16 -28.89
CA THR A 637 -36.37 1.79 -30.17
C THR A 637 -37.21 3.02 -30.44
N SER A 638 -36.61 4.01 -31.10
CA SER A 638 -37.28 5.24 -31.52
C SER A 638 -36.68 5.72 -32.84
N ASP A 639 -37.50 6.27 -33.73
CA ASP A 639 -37.03 6.94 -34.94
C ASP A 639 -36.98 8.45 -34.70
N ALA A 640 -35.90 9.13 -35.11
CA ALA A 640 -35.88 10.59 -35.20
C ALA A 640 -35.64 11.08 -36.63
N ALA A 641 -36.44 12.07 -37.03
CA ALA A 641 -36.41 12.64 -38.36
C ALA A 641 -35.02 13.21 -38.70
N GLY A 642 -34.43 12.74 -39.81
CA GLY A 642 -33.14 13.20 -40.31
C GLY A 642 -31.90 12.64 -39.59
N ILE A 643 -32.10 11.74 -38.61
CA ILE A 643 -31.03 11.12 -37.79
C ILE A 643 -31.07 9.58 -37.88
N GLY A 644 -32.26 8.97 -37.93
CA GLY A 644 -32.43 7.52 -38.06
C GLY A 644 -32.98 6.86 -36.80
N LYS A 645 -32.87 5.53 -36.72
CA LYS A 645 -33.39 4.69 -35.63
C LYS A 645 -32.38 4.55 -34.51
N PHE A 646 -32.77 4.92 -33.30
CA PHE A 646 -32.06 4.70 -32.05
C PHE A 646 -32.47 3.37 -31.43
N SER A 647 -31.54 2.74 -30.70
CA SER A 647 -31.92 1.66 -29.80
C SER A 647 -31.16 1.68 -28.48
N VAL A 648 -31.86 1.31 -27.42
CA VAL A 648 -31.30 1.05 -26.11
C VAL A 648 -31.67 -0.38 -25.73
N ARG A 649 -30.68 -1.21 -25.41
CA ARG A 649 -30.93 -2.52 -24.79
C ARG A 649 -30.76 -2.39 -23.29
N ALA A 650 -31.73 -2.90 -22.54
CA ALA A 650 -31.71 -2.96 -21.08
C ALA A 650 -31.66 -4.44 -20.67
N THR A 651 -30.59 -4.86 -20.00
CA THR A 651 -30.46 -6.20 -19.43
C THR A 651 -30.61 -6.10 -17.93
N ILE A 652 -31.65 -6.72 -17.39
CA ILE A 652 -31.96 -6.72 -15.95
C ILE A 652 -31.59 -8.09 -15.40
N GLU A 653 -30.89 -8.14 -14.28
CA GLU A 653 -30.53 -9.37 -13.56
C GLU A 653 -31.34 -9.49 -12.25
N TYR A 654 -31.46 -10.71 -11.73
CA TYR A 654 -32.31 -11.03 -10.56
C TYR A 654 -31.96 -10.24 -9.29
N ASP A 655 -30.73 -9.77 -9.13
CA ASP A 655 -30.30 -8.95 -7.98
C ASP A 655 -30.67 -7.45 -8.13
N GLY A 656 -31.38 -7.09 -9.21
CA GLY A 656 -31.78 -5.72 -9.54
C GLY A 656 -30.70 -4.94 -10.28
N PHE A 657 -29.60 -5.55 -10.69
CA PHE A 657 -28.66 -4.89 -11.58
C PHE A 657 -29.29 -4.64 -12.95
N ILE A 658 -29.14 -3.44 -13.50
CA ILE A 658 -29.57 -3.13 -14.87
C ILE A 658 -28.40 -2.54 -15.67
N TRP A 659 -28.11 -3.17 -16.80
CA TRP A 659 -27.13 -2.72 -17.78
C TRP A 659 -27.82 -2.12 -18.99
N TYR A 660 -27.38 -0.94 -19.44
CA TYR A 660 -27.86 -0.28 -20.64
C TYR A 660 -26.77 -0.26 -21.71
N ASP A 661 -27.12 -0.75 -22.91
CA ASP A 661 -26.33 -0.56 -24.13
C ASP A 661 -27.06 0.43 -25.04
N LEU A 662 -26.53 1.65 -25.15
CA LEU A 662 -27.03 2.69 -26.04
C LEU A 662 -26.34 2.57 -27.41
N GLU A 663 -27.12 2.39 -28.48
CA GLU A 663 -26.66 2.39 -29.86
C GLU A 663 -27.32 3.55 -30.63
N ILE A 664 -26.50 4.48 -31.11
CA ILE A 664 -26.92 5.57 -32.00
C ILE A 664 -26.50 5.22 -33.44
N PRO A 665 -27.35 5.48 -34.45
CA PRO A 665 -27.01 5.22 -35.85
C PRO A 665 -25.78 6.02 -36.27
N SER A 666 -25.08 5.57 -37.31
CA SER A 666 -23.94 6.33 -37.86
C SER A 666 -24.40 7.71 -38.31
N LEU A 667 -23.77 8.75 -37.77
CA LEU A 667 -24.04 10.15 -38.12
C LEU A 667 -22.91 10.74 -38.96
N GLU A 668 -22.48 9.98 -39.97
CA GLU A 668 -21.39 10.39 -40.83
C GLU A 668 -21.66 11.76 -41.49
N GLY A 669 -20.71 12.68 -41.33
CA GLY A 669 -20.82 14.06 -41.81
C GLY A 669 -21.67 14.99 -40.95
N LYS A 670 -22.22 14.53 -39.81
CA LYS A 670 -22.92 15.36 -38.83
C LYS A 670 -22.12 15.47 -37.53
N THR A 671 -22.24 16.62 -36.88
CA THR A 671 -21.63 16.94 -35.59
C THR A 671 -22.62 16.65 -34.47
N ILE A 672 -22.22 15.83 -33.51
CA ILE A 672 -22.90 15.65 -32.24
C ILE A 672 -22.36 16.71 -31.29
N ASN A 673 -23.19 17.67 -30.92
CA ASN A 673 -22.84 18.74 -30.00
C ASN A 673 -22.89 18.27 -28.55
N ARG A 674 -23.86 17.39 -28.22
CA ARG A 674 -24.04 16.85 -26.88
C ARG A 674 -24.72 15.49 -26.92
N LEU A 675 -24.27 14.57 -26.06
CA LEU A 675 -24.93 13.29 -25.76
C LEU A 675 -24.81 13.01 -24.26
N ALA A 676 -25.93 12.99 -23.56
CA ALA A 676 -26.00 12.63 -22.15
C ALA A 676 -27.26 11.82 -21.79
N VAL A 677 -27.17 10.99 -20.76
CA VAL A 677 -28.33 10.34 -20.12
C VAL A 677 -28.65 11.10 -18.85
N ARG A 678 -29.86 11.65 -18.75
CA ARG A 678 -30.28 12.49 -17.62
C ARG A 678 -31.40 11.84 -16.82
N LEU A 679 -31.26 11.93 -15.51
CA LEU A 679 -32.22 11.41 -14.53
C LEU A 679 -32.59 12.51 -13.55
N THR A 680 -33.83 12.49 -13.05
CA THR A 680 -34.27 13.38 -11.97
C THR A 680 -34.78 12.52 -10.82
N MET A 681 -34.08 12.56 -9.68
CA MET A 681 -34.46 11.84 -8.47
C MET A 681 -35.25 12.75 -7.52
N PRO A 682 -36.38 12.28 -6.95
CA PRO A 682 -37.15 13.06 -5.99
C PRO A 682 -36.30 13.55 -4.81
N ASN A 683 -36.60 14.75 -4.29
CA ASN A 683 -35.92 15.31 -3.12
C ASN A 683 -35.88 14.34 -1.92
N ALA A 684 -36.95 13.54 -1.73
CA ALA A 684 -37.08 12.59 -0.63
C ALA A 684 -36.11 11.39 -0.69
N VAL A 685 -35.51 11.11 -1.85
CA VAL A 685 -34.61 9.95 -2.07
C VAL A 685 -33.28 10.36 -2.70
N SER A 686 -32.84 11.61 -2.53
CA SER A 686 -31.61 12.13 -3.14
C SER A 686 -30.79 13.01 -2.18
N GLY A 687 -31.05 12.90 -0.88
CA GLY A 687 -30.42 13.72 0.15
C GLY A 687 -28.98 13.34 0.49
N LEU A 688 -28.56 12.11 0.16
CA LEU A 688 -27.22 11.58 0.46
C LEU A 688 -26.48 11.17 -0.82
N LEU A 689 -25.18 11.39 -0.82
CA LEU A 689 -24.23 11.02 -1.87
C LEU A 689 -23.11 10.19 -1.22
N ASN A 690 -22.75 9.08 -1.86
CA ASN A 690 -21.49 8.41 -1.65
C ASN A 690 -20.67 8.56 -2.92
N SER A 691 -19.58 9.31 -2.84
CA SER A 691 -18.76 9.64 -4.00
C SER A 691 -18.06 8.42 -4.58
N GLY A 692 -17.85 7.35 -3.80
CA GLY A 692 -17.03 6.19 -4.14
C GLY A 692 -15.53 6.44 -4.11
N ASP A 693 -15.09 7.60 -3.62
CA ASP A 693 -13.67 7.89 -3.40
C ASP A 693 -13.23 7.24 -2.08
N ARG A 694 -12.06 6.59 -2.10
CA ARG A 694 -11.55 5.90 -0.90
C ARG A 694 -11.38 6.81 0.30
N ASP A 695 -11.17 8.11 0.16
CA ASP A 695 -11.02 9.03 1.31
C ASP A 695 -12.37 9.64 1.77
N LEU A 696 -13.48 9.20 1.16
CA LEU A 696 -14.84 9.69 1.34
C LEU A 696 -15.00 11.20 1.13
N ARG A 697 -14.10 11.82 0.38
CA ARG A 697 -14.31 13.20 -0.03
C ARG A 697 -15.67 13.30 -0.73
N ASN A 698 -16.46 14.29 -0.36
CA ASN A 698 -17.80 14.52 -0.88
C ASN A 698 -18.84 13.41 -0.59
N THR A 699 -18.57 12.47 0.34
CA THR A 699 -19.60 11.56 0.86
C THR A 699 -20.36 12.22 2.02
N GLY A 700 -21.65 11.94 2.14
CA GLY A 700 -22.55 12.54 3.14
C GLY A 700 -23.76 13.20 2.49
N PHE A 701 -24.16 14.38 2.94
CA PHE A 701 -25.22 15.16 2.29
C PHE A 701 -24.86 15.48 0.84
N THR A 702 -25.83 15.28 -0.06
CA THR A 702 -25.66 15.62 -1.48
C THR A 702 -25.38 17.12 -1.63
N PRO A 703 -24.21 17.52 -2.17
CA PRO A 703 -23.84 18.91 -2.35
C PRO A 703 -24.66 19.57 -3.48
N GLN A 704 -24.56 20.90 -3.60
CA GLN A 704 -25.30 21.63 -4.62
C GLN A 704 -24.90 21.25 -6.05
N ALA A 705 -23.62 20.99 -6.24
CA ALA A 705 -23.00 20.54 -7.48
C ALA A 705 -21.86 19.58 -7.14
N TRP A 706 -21.75 18.49 -7.88
CA TRP A 706 -20.68 17.51 -7.77
C TRP A 706 -20.45 16.81 -9.10
N SER A 707 -19.21 16.42 -9.39
CA SER A 707 -18.85 15.74 -10.63
C SER A 707 -17.81 14.65 -10.40
N LYS A 708 -17.74 13.66 -11.31
CA LYS A 708 -16.80 12.55 -11.22
C LYS A 708 -16.34 12.01 -12.58
N CYS A 709 -15.08 11.56 -12.62
CA CYS A 709 -14.56 10.67 -13.65
C CYS A 709 -15.07 9.24 -13.41
N MET A 710 -15.76 8.67 -14.39
CA MET A 710 -16.33 7.32 -14.29
C MET A 710 -15.38 6.24 -14.84
N ALA A 711 -14.49 6.61 -15.76
CA ALA A 711 -13.48 5.72 -16.35
C ALA A 711 -12.26 5.56 -15.43
N ASP A 712 -12.50 5.09 -14.21
CA ASP A 712 -11.49 4.91 -13.17
C ASP A 712 -11.80 3.66 -12.32
N THR A 713 -10.79 3.08 -11.68
CA THR A 713 -10.92 1.94 -10.75
C THR A 713 -11.90 2.22 -9.61
N PHE A 714 -12.07 3.49 -9.22
CA PHE A 714 -13.03 3.98 -8.24
C PHE A 714 -14.10 4.89 -8.86
N GLY A 715 -14.39 4.74 -10.16
CA GLY A 715 -15.29 5.64 -10.89
C GLY A 715 -16.79 5.53 -10.56
N SER A 716 -17.20 4.50 -9.80
CA SER A 716 -18.60 4.34 -9.39
C SER A 716 -18.99 5.29 -8.25
N PHE A 717 -20.27 5.65 -8.19
CA PHE A 717 -20.83 6.49 -7.12
C PHE A 717 -22.27 6.09 -6.82
N TRP A 718 -22.82 6.56 -5.71
CA TRP A 718 -24.19 6.29 -5.29
C TRP A 718 -24.88 7.57 -4.80
N ILE A 719 -26.17 7.72 -5.11
CA ILE A 719 -27.02 8.80 -4.59
C ILE A 719 -28.35 8.22 -4.10
N GLY A 720 -28.83 8.70 -2.97
CA GLY A 720 -30.03 8.14 -2.34
C GLY A 720 -30.47 8.83 -1.05
N SER A 721 -31.07 8.02 -0.18
CA SER A 721 -31.41 8.34 1.20
C SER A 721 -31.14 7.13 2.11
N GLU A 722 -31.52 7.23 3.38
CA GLU A 722 -31.31 6.20 4.41
C GLU A 722 -32.13 4.91 4.17
N THR A 723 -32.98 4.90 3.15
CA THR A 723 -33.79 3.74 2.76
C THR A 723 -33.31 3.10 1.46
N GLY A 724 -32.26 3.62 0.82
CA GLY A 724 -31.74 3.13 -0.45
C GLY A 724 -31.56 4.25 -1.50
N GLY A 725 -31.10 3.87 -2.68
CA GLY A 725 -30.74 4.81 -3.74
C GLY A 725 -30.35 4.13 -5.05
N LEU A 726 -29.54 4.80 -5.86
CA LEU A 726 -29.02 4.31 -7.14
C LEU A 726 -27.49 4.39 -7.15
N SER A 727 -26.85 3.26 -7.44
CA SER A 727 -25.42 3.20 -7.80
C SER A 727 -25.24 3.28 -9.31
N PHE A 728 -24.15 3.91 -9.77
CA PHE A 728 -23.82 4.14 -11.17
C PHE A 728 -22.36 3.78 -11.47
N GLY A 729 -22.09 3.33 -12.70
CA GLY A 729 -20.73 3.10 -13.20
C GLY A 729 -20.69 2.65 -14.66
N ILE A 730 -19.47 2.48 -15.19
CA ILE A 730 -19.20 2.05 -16.57
C ILE A 730 -18.06 1.02 -16.60
N GLU A 731 -18.01 0.20 -17.64
CA GLU A 731 -16.83 -0.66 -17.90
C GLU A 731 -15.80 0.03 -18.81
N SER A 732 -16.24 1.01 -19.60
CA SER A 732 -15.42 1.65 -20.63
C SER A 732 -15.93 3.03 -20.99
N ALA A 733 -15.01 3.98 -21.11
CA ALA A 733 -15.25 5.27 -21.75
C ALA A 733 -14.82 5.28 -23.23
N GLN A 734 -14.72 4.11 -23.87
CA GLN A 734 -14.44 4.02 -25.30
C GLN A 734 -15.46 4.88 -26.06
N ASN A 735 -14.94 5.80 -26.89
CA ASN A 735 -15.72 6.75 -27.68
C ASN A 735 -16.48 7.83 -26.90
N TRP A 736 -16.20 8.01 -25.60
CA TRP A 736 -16.63 9.21 -24.89
C TRP A 736 -15.79 10.40 -25.36
N ARG A 737 -16.37 11.60 -25.36
CA ARG A 737 -15.75 12.84 -25.85
C ARG A 737 -16.01 13.97 -24.85
N ASN A 738 -15.15 14.00 -23.83
CA ASN A 738 -15.23 14.96 -22.74
C ASN A 738 -14.08 15.96 -22.81
N GLN A 739 -14.38 17.24 -22.61
CA GLN A 739 -13.37 18.30 -22.44
C GLN A 739 -12.61 18.09 -21.13
N ASP A 740 -13.33 17.65 -20.09
CA ASP A 740 -12.83 17.35 -18.76
C ASP A 740 -13.35 15.98 -18.32
N ALA A 741 -12.47 14.99 -18.23
CA ALA A 741 -12.83 13.63 -17.81
C ALA A 741 -13.40 13.60 -16.37
N GLY A 742 -13.10 14.60 -15.52
CA GLY A 742 -13.67 14.76 -14.18
C GLY A 742 -15.17 15.09 -14.17
N LYS A 743 -15.79 15.28 -15.34
CA LYS A 743 -17.22 15.62 -15.52
C LYS A 743 -17.98 14.59 -16.35
N GLN A 744 -17.52 13.35 -16.36
CA GLN A 744 -18.24 12.24 -16.98
C GLN A 744 -19.58 11.95 -16.30
N ALA A 745 -19.67 12.20 -14.99
CA ALA A 745 -20.92 12.28 -14.26
C ALA A 745 -21.05 13.65 -13.57
N ASP A 746 -22.26 14.20 -13.55
CA ASP A 746 -22.63 15.39 -12.78
C ASP A 746 -23.88 15.12 -11.92
N VAL A 747 -23.89 15.68 -10.71
CA VAL A 747 -25.04 15.73 -9.81
C VAL A 747 -25.29 17.19 -9.44
N MET A 748 -26.52 17.64 -9.65
CA MET A 748 -26.97 19.00 -9.32
C MET A 748 -28.21 18.92 -8.43
N ARG A 749 -28.17 19.55 -7.25
CA ARG A 749 -29.30 19.54 -6.31
C ARG A 749 -29.40 20.87 -5.56
N LYS A 750 -30.52 21.60 -5.70
CA LYS A 750 -30.79 22.73 -4.78
C LYS A 750 -31.48 22.19 -3.53
N THR A 751 -31.21 22.80 -2.37
CA THR A 751 -31.86 22.41 -1.10
C THR A 751 -33.38 22.39 -1.24
N GLY A 752 -34.01 21.26 -0.89
CA GLY A 752 -35.47 21.08 -0.96
C GLY A 752 -36.01 20.82 -2.36
N SER A 753 -35.16 20.61 -3.37
CA SER A 753 -35.55 20.26 -4.73
C SER A 753 -35.02 18.88 -5.15
N ASP A 754 -35.60 18.35 -6.21
CA ASP A 754 -35.16 17.11 -6.84
C ASP A 754 -33.70 17.23 -7.33
N ALA A 755 -32.97 16.12 -7.28
CA ALA A 755 -31.61 16.04 -7.81
C ALA A 755 -31.62 15.69 -9.30
N THR A 756 -30.79 16.36 -10.09
CA THR A 756 -30.53 15.98 -11.49
C THR A 756 -29.18 15.28 -11.57
N ILE A 757 -29.17 14.09 -12.16
CA ILE A 757 -27.96 13.31 -12.45
C ILE A 757 -27.78 13.27 -13.96
N SER A 758 -26.56 13.51 -14.45
CA SER A 758 -26.21 13.46 -15.87
C SER A 758 -24.99 12.57 -16.07
N LEU A 759 -25.11 11.60 -16.97
CA LEU A 759 -23.97 10.82 -17.49
C LEU A 759 -23.57 11.43 -18.84
N ASN A 760 -22.47 12.16 -18.87
CA ASN A 760 -22.04 12.98 -20.01
C ASN A 760 -21.11 12.18 -20.93
N ILE A 761 -21.66 11.64 -22.01
CA ILE A 761 -20.92 10.80 -22.97
C ILE A 761 -20.17 11.68 -23.98
N ILE A 762 -20.81 12.73 -24.50
CA ILE A 762 -20.21 13.73 -25.40
C ILE A 762 -20.60 15.11 -24.88
N ASP A 763 -19.61 15.91 -24.47
CA ASP A 763 -19.76 17.34 -24.14
C ASP A 763 -18.94 18.26 -25.07
N THR A 764 -18.08 17.65 -25.89
CA THR A 764 -17.22 18.33 -26.85
C THR A 764 -17.70 17.97 -28.27
N PRO A 765 -18.04 18.97 -29.11
CA PRO A 765 -18.55 18.73 -30.47
C PRO A 765 -17.67 17.75 -31.26
N SER A 766 -18.27 16.62 -31.67
CA SER A 766 -17.54 15.48 -32.24
C SER A 766 -18.30 14.84 -33.41
N THR A 767 -17.59 14.14 -34.29
CA THR A 767 -18.19 13.35 -35.38
C THR A 767 -18.03 11.85 -35.11
N LEU A 768 -19.07 11.05 -35.36
CA LEU A 768 -19.01 9.59 -35.23
C LEU A 768 -19.03 8.96 -36.62
N ARG A 769 -18.00 8.16 -36.94
CA ARG A 769 -17.84 7.53 -38.27
C ARG A 769 -18.51 6.16 -38.39
N LYS A 770 -18.98 5.58 -37.28
CA LYS A 770 -19.59 4.24 -37.20
C LYS A 770 -20.66 4.23 -36.11
N ILE A 771 -21.50 3.21 -36.11
CA ILE A 771 -22.36 2.89 -34.96
C ILE A 771 -21.45 2.56 -33.78
N VAL A 772 -21.67 3.24 -32.67
CA VAL A 772 -20.86 3.10 -31.45
C VAL A 772 -21.79 2.70 -30.30
N PRO A 773 -21.51 1.59 -29.59
CA PRO A 773 -22.20 1.27 -28.35
C PRO A 773 -21.59 2.05 -27.17
N TRP A 774 -22.44 2.57 -26.29
CA TRP A 774 -22.03 3.07 -24.96
C TRP A 774 -22.75 2.28 -23.88
N GLY A 775 -21.97 1.76 -22.93
CA GLY A 775 -22.46 0.89 -21.87
C GLY A 775 -22.32 1.53 -20.48
N PHE A 776 -23.38 1.46 -19.68
CA PHE A 776 -23.38 1.91 -18.29
C PHE A 776 -24.39 1.11 -17.46
N TYR A 777 -24.21 1.07 -16.15
CA TYR A 777 -25.17 0.44 -15.25
C TYR A 777 -25.87 1.43 -14.34
N MET A 778 -27.03 1.00 -13.85
CA MET A 778 -27.63 1.49 -12.62
C MET A 778 -27.93 0.30 -11.71
N HIS A 779 -27.81 0.46 -10.40
CA HIS A 779 -28.19 -0.59 -9.45
C HIS A 779 -28.96 0.01 -8.28
N PRO A 780 -30.29 -0.22 -8.19
CA PRO A 780 -31.08 0.22 -7.05
C PRO A 780 -30.73 -0.54 -5.78
N THR A 781 -30.55 0.19 -4.69
CA THR A 781 -30.23 -0.36 -3.37
C THR A 781 -31.45 -0.27 -2.43
N PRO A 782 -31.53 -1.10 -1.37
CA PRO A 782 -30.62 -2.20 -0.99
C PRO A 782 -30.62 -3.36 -2.00
N VAL A 783 -29.50 -4.07 -2.12
CA VAL A 783 -29.31 -5.10 -3.16
C VAL A 783 -29.77 -6.50 -2.79
N LYS A 784 -29.87 -6.76 -1.49
CA LYS A 784 -30.39 -7.98 -0.86
C LYS A 784 -30.98 -7.61 0.51
N PRO A 785 -31.80 -8.46 1.14
CA PRO A 785 -32.21 -8.24 2.52
C PRO A 785 -30.98 -8.30 3.43
N THR A 786 -31.05 -7.63 4.58
CA THR A 786 -29.99 -7.70 5.59
C THR A 786 -29.75 -9.13 6.03
N THR A 787 -28.47 -9.48 6.21
CA THR A 787 -28.06 -10.83 6.62
C THR A 787 -28.72 -11.20 7.94
N PRO A 788 -29.45 -12.33 8.02
CA PRO A 788 -30.12 -12.74 9.25
C PRO A 788 -29.12 -12.90 10.42
N GLY A 789 -29.53 -12.43 11.59
CA GLY A 789 -28.76 -12.45 12.82
C GLY A 789 -27.64 -11.41 12.90
N TYR A 790 -27.57 -10.42 12.01
CA TYR A 790 -26.43 -9.47 12.01
C TYR A 790 -26.34 -8.63 13.29
N ARG A 791 -27.45 -8.31 13.98
CA ARG A 791 -27.39 -7.62 15.28
C ARG A 791 -26.85 -8.49 16.42
N LYS A 792 -26.93 -9.81 16.24
CA LYS A 792 -26.32 -10.83 17.12
C LYS A 792 -24.90 -11.19 16.72
N LEU A 793 -24.39 -10.63 15.61
CA LEU A 793 -23.04 -10.91 15.17
C LEU A 793 -22.04 -10.36 16.19
N ARG A 794 -21.09 -11.21 16.54
CA ARG A 794 -19.88 -10.82 17.28
C ARG A 794 -18.70 -11.12 16.36
N ALA A 795 -18.08 -10.07 15.84
CA ALA A 795 -17.02 -10.16 14.83
C ALA A 795 -15.66 -9.76 15.39
N ASN A 796 -14.62 -10.51 15.03
CA ASN A 796 -13.23 -10.26 15.42
C ASN A 796 -12.31 -10.89 14.37
N SER A 797 -11.17 -10.25 14.12
CA SER A 797 -10.14 -10.78 13.24
C SER A 797 -9.44 -12.04 13.80
N TRP A 798 -9.46 -12.27 15.13
CA TRP A 798 -8.76 -13.40 15.78
C TRP A 798 -9.50 -13.93 17.04
N PHE A 799 -10.37 -14.94 16.90
CA PHE A 799 -11.18 -15.44 18.03
C PHE A 799 -10.43 -16.19 19.13
N GLY A 800 -9.17 -16.57 18.90
CA GLY A 800 -8.37 -17.33 19.86
C GLY A 800 -8.15 -16.66 21.23
N HIS A 801 -8.17 -15.32 21.27
CA HIS A 801 -7.90 -14.55 22.48
C HIS A 801 -9.10 -14.44 23.45
N ASN A 802 -10.31 -14.79 23.00
CA ASN A 802 -11.54 -14.60 23.77
C ASN A 802 -12.21 -15.92 24.19
N ARG A 803 -11.54 -17.05 23.94
CA ARG A 803 -12.07 -18.39 24.24
C ARG A 803 -12.65 -18.44 25.65
N ASP A 804 -11.90 -18.01 26.66
CA ASP A 804 -12.31 -18.20 28.05
C ASP A 804 -13.44 -17.23 28.50
N ILE A 805 -13.67 -16.12 27.79
CA ILE A 805 -14.77 -15.17 28.03
C ILE A 805 -16.06 -15.61 27.31
N LEU A 806 -15.93 -16.33 26.20
CA LEU A 806 -17.01 -16.74 25.31
C LEU A 806 -17.44 -18.21 25.51
N TYR A 807 -16.54 -19.04 26.07
CA TYR A 807 -16.79 -20.45 26.40
C TYR A 807 -17.96 -20.54 27.38
N ASN A 808 -18.96 -21.37 27.05
CA ASN A 808 -20.23 -21.54 27.78
C ASN A 808 -21.27 -20.40 27.73
N LYS A 809 -21.04 -19.29 27.00
CA LYS A 809 -22.05 -18.21 26.91
C LYS A 809 -23.13 -18.41 25.84
N GLY A 810 -23.04 -19.48 25.03
CA GLY A 810 -24.12 -19.87 24.12
C GLY A 810 -24.40 -18.87 22.99
N TYR A 811 -23.42 -18.05 22.59
CA TYR A 811 -23.61 -17.06 21.53
C TYR A 811 -23.95 -17.74 20.19
N PRO A 812 -25.09 -17.38 19.56
CA PRO A 812 -25.57 -18.09 18.38
C PRO A 812 -24.77 -17.81 17.09
N THR A 813 -24.00 -16.70 17.00
CA THR A 813 -23.30 -16.28 15.77
C THR A 813 -22.01 -15.50 16.04
N ASN A 814 -20.86 -16.19 16.16
CA ASN A 814 -19.53 -15.58 16.14
C ASN A 814 -18.89 -15.68 14.74
N LEU A 815 -18.14 -14.67 14.30
CA LEU A 815 -17.42 -14.67 13.02
C LEU A 815 -15.95 -14.25 13.16
N SER A 816 -15.04 -15.20 12.92
CA SER A 816 -13.61 -14.93 12.79
C SER A 816 -13.25 -14.60 11.34
N TRP A 817 -13.17 -13.33 10.99
CA TRP A 817 -13.17 -12.92 9.57
C TRP A 817 -11.79 -12.79 8.91
N TRP A 818 -10.67 -12.84 9.63
CA TRP A 818 -9.32 -12.63 9.04
C TRP A 818 -8.35 -13.80 9.29
N MET A 819 -8.53 -14.92 8.59
CA MET A 819 -7.61 -16.06 8.72
C MET A 819 -6.47 -15.98 7.66
N THR A 820 -5.21 -15.79 8.06
CA THR A 820 -4.09 -15.46 7.15
C THR A 820 -3.07 -16.58 6.90
N SER A 821 -3.46 -17.86 7.09
CA SER A 821 -2.56 -19.01 6.86
C SER A 821 -2.49 -19.49 5.41
N TYR A 822 -2.53 -18.57 4.45
CA TYR A 822 -2.38 -18.88 3.03
C TYR A 822 -0.94 -19.35 2.69
N THR A 823 -0.80 -20.26 1.74
CA THR A 823 0.51 -20.76 1.25
C THR A 823 1.20 -19.75 0.34
N PHE A 824 0.44 -19.10 -0.54
CA PHE A 824 0.84 -17.95 -1.35
C PHE A 824 -0.11 -16.79 -1.08
N GLN A 825 0.38 -15.54 -1.11
CA GLN A 825 -0.48 -14.39 -0.79
C GLN A 825 -1.67 -14.29 -1.75
N GLY A 826 -2.87 -14.17 -1.16
CA GLY A 826 -4.13 -14.08 -1.91
C GLY A 826 -4.58 -15.37 -2.61
N TYR A 827 -3.81 -16.46 -2.53
CA TYR A 827 -4.13 -17.74 -3.14
C TYR A 827 -4.98 -18.61 -2.18
N PRO A 828 -6.11 -19.20 -2.63
CA PRO A 828 -7.07 -19.86 -1.75
C PRO A 828 -6.65 -21.27 -1.34
N GLN A 829 -5.44 -21.43 -0.80
CA GLN A 829 -4.94 -22.64 -0.15
C GLN A 829 -4.35 -22.28 1.20
N TYR A 830 -4.80 -22.98 2.23
CA TYR A 830 -4.55 -22.61 3.62
C TYR A 830 -3.99 -23.77 4.40
N VAL A 831 -3.14 -23.47 5.38
CA VAL A 831 -2.74 -24.43 6.40
C VAL A 831 -3.55 -24.20 7.68
N THR A 832 -4.01 -25.27 8.30
CA THR A 832 -4.81 -25.20 9.54
C THR A 832 -4.15 -25.93 10.71
N ASN A 833 -3.08 -26.68 10.43
CA ASN A 833 -2.25 -27.34 11.43
C ASN A 833 -1.29 -26.33 12.08
N LYS A 834 -1.15 -26.44 13.40
CA LYS A 834 -0.36 -25.52 14.22
C LYS A 834 1.13 -25.55 13.89
N GLU A 835 1.70 -26.72 13.67
CA GLU A 835 3.11 -26.90 13.31
C GLU A 835 3.39 -26.31 11.92
N GLU A 836 2.55 -26.62 10.92
CA GLU A 836 2.68 -26.08 9.56
C GLU A 836 2.54 -24.55 9.53
N VAL A 837 1.61 -23.99 10.30
CA VAL A 837 1.47 -22.53 10.46
C VAL A 837 2.73 -21.92 11.06
N ARG A 838 3.32 -22.57 12.08
CA ARG A 838 4.57 -22.08 12.70
C ARG A 838 5.72 -22.11 11.71
N GLU A 839 5.83 -23.17 10.90
CA GLU A 839 6.85 -23.26 9.85
C GLU A 839 6.65 -22.19 8.77
N LEU A 840 5.41 -21.98 8.31
CA LEU A 840 5.04 -20.92 7.38
C LEU A 840 5.42 -19.54 7.94
N GLN A 841 5.08 -19.27 9.20
CA GLN A 841 5.40 -18.01 9.86
C GLN A 841 6.90 -17.82 10.08
N ALA A 842 7.63 -18.87 10.49
CA ALA A 842 9.07 -18.84 10.69
C ALA A 842 9.81 -18.43 9.39
N LYS A 843 9.38 -18.96 8.23
CA LYS A 843 9.91 -18.53 6.93
C LYS A 843 9.69 -17.05 6.67
N ARG A 844 8.55 -16.49 7.09
CA ARG A 844 8.21 -15.06 6.91
C ARG A 844 8.96 -14.12 7.87
N VAL A 845 9.44 -14.59 9.03
CA VAL A 845 10.20 -13.77 10.01
C VAL A 845 11.47 -13.19 9.43
N ASN A 846 12.16 -13.97 8.59
CA ASN A 846 13.39 -13.52 7.92
C ASN A 846 13.17 -12.28 7.04
N PHE A 847 11.90 -11.94 6.76
CA PHE A 847 11.48 -10.78 5.98
C PHE A 847 10.83 -9.68 6.85
N GLY A 848 10.95 -9.77 8.19
CA GLY A 848 10.44 -8.77 9.13
C GLY A 848 9.00 -9.00 9.60
N TYR A 849 8.37 -10.14 9.28
CA TYR A 849 7.04 -10.48 9.82
C TYR A 849 7.14 -10.93 11.28
N VAL A 850 6.31 -10.33 12.14
CA VAL A 850 6.19 -10.73 13.54
C VAL A 850 5.40 -12.04 13.65
N VAL A 851 6.03 -13.12 14.12
CA VAL A 851 5.32 -14.35 14.51
C VAL A 851 4.38 -14.00 15.65
N ARG A 852 3.08 -14.19 15.44
CA ARG A 852 2.09 -14.07 16.50
C ARG A 852 1.75 -15.49 16.96
N ASP A 853 2.10 -15.83 18.20
CA ASP A 853 1.79 -17.13 18.82
C ASP A 853 0.29 -17.42 18.98
N TYR A 854 -0.60 -16.51 18.56
CA TYR A 854 -2.04 -16.55 18.81
C TYR A 854 -2.89 -17.12 17.67
N ASN A 855 -2.36 -18.06 16.90
CA ASN A 855 -3.11 -18.73 15.83
C ASN A 855 -3.87 -19.95 16.37
N HIS A 856 -4.98 -19.69 17.07
CA HIS A 856 -5.84 -20.71 17.66
C HIS A 856 -6.80 -21.35 16.63
N TYR A 857 -6.28 -21.86 15.52
CA TYR A 857 -7.06 -22.62 14.55
C TYR A 857 -7.70 -23.87 15.17
N ASP A 858 -7.13 -24.40 16.26
CA ASP A 858 -7.65 -25.54 17.01
C ASP A 858 -8.88 -25.22 17.86
N THR A 859 -9.17 -23.93 18.10
CA THR A 859 -10.34 -23.52 18.87
C THR A 859 -11.52 -23.11 17.99
N LEU A 860 -11.39 -23.21 16.67
CA LEU A 860 -12.48 -22.97 15.75
C LEU A 860 -13.41 -24.19 15.71
N ASP A 861 -14.65 -23.98 16.12
CA ASP A 861 -15.73 -24.97 16.05
C ASP A 861 -16.89 -24.35 15.28
N LYS A 862 -17.26 -24.93 14.14
CA LYS A 862 -18.34 -24.45 13.27
C LYS A 862 -19.70 -24.38 13.98
N ARG A 863 -19.88 -25.10 15.10
CA ARG A 863 -21.09 -25.04 15.93
C ARG A 863 -21.23 -23.74 16.71
N THR A 864 -20.13 -23.05 16.99
CA THR A 864 -20.11 -21.84 17.83
C THR A 864 -19.52 -20.63 17.12
N THR A 865 -18.72 -20.85 16.07
CA THR A 865 -17.95 -19.81 15.37
C THR A 865 -17.82 -20.15 13.89
N ARG A 866 -18.32 -19.25 13.03
CA ARG A 866 -17.99 -19.25 11.60
C ARG A 866 -16.63 -18.57 11.38
N SER A 867 -15.93 -18.92 10.31
CA SER A 867 -14.65 -18.27 9.97
C SER A 867 -14.60 -17.85 8.51
N ALA A 868 -13.84 -16.82 8.17
CA ALA A 868 -13.62 -16.38 6.79
C ALA A 868 -12.12 -16.26 6.50
N TRP A 869 -11.65 -16.96 5.47
CA TRP A 869 -10.22 -17.15 5.19
C TRP A 869 -9.73 -16.20 4.11
N TYR A 870 -8.55 -15.63 4.32
CA TYR A 870 -8.02 -14.54 3.51
C TYR A 870 -7.74 -14.97 2.08
N ALA A 871 -8.38 -14.31 1.13
CA ALA A 871 -8.04 -14.35 -0.27
C ALA A 871 -8.02 -12.94 -0.86
N ALA A 872 -7.40 -12.79 -2.03
CA ALA A 872 -7.44 -11.54 -2.77
C ALA A 872 -8.46 -11.61 -3.90
N TYR A 873 -9.21 -10.52 -4.08
CA TYR A 873 -10.22 -10.41 -5.13
C TYR A 873 -9.59 -10.03 -6.48
N SER A 874 -8.83 -8.95 -6.53
CA SER A 874 -8.23 -8.42 -7.76
C SER A 874 -6.96 -9.16 -8.20
N SER A 875 -6.31 -9.85 -7.26
CA SER A 875 -4.93 -10.32 -7.41
C SER A 875 -4.76 -11.76 -6.91
N ILE A 876 -3.67 -12.41 -7.29
CA ILE A 876 -3.33 -13.76 -6.82
C ILE A 876 -1.82 -13.95 -6.75
N GLY A 877 -1.34 -14.81 -5.84
CA GLY A 877 0.07 -15.18 -5.70
C GLY A 877 0.66 -15.69 -7.01
N ARG A 878 1.61 -14.94 -7.58
CA ARG A 878 2.11 -15.14 -8.96
C ARG A 878 2.90 -16.42 -9.17
N ASN A 879 3.45 -16.96 -8.09
CA ASN A 879 4.26 -18.16 -8.06
C ASN A 879 3.51 -19.40 -7.54
N ALA A 880 2.19 -19.32 -7.37
CA ALA A 880 1.40 -20.50 -7.03
C ALA A 880 1.35 -21.49 -8.21
N PRO A 881 1.28 -22.82 -7.99
CA PRO A 881 1.47 -23.83 -9.04
C PRO A 881 0.59 -23.66 -10.29
N GLU A 882 -0.72 -23.41 -10.12
CA GLU A 882 -1.65 -23.18 -11.23
C GLU A 882 -1.44 -21.81 -11.88
N VAL A 883 -0.96 -20.82 -11.12
CA VAL A 883 -0.65 -19.47 -11.64
C VAL A 883 0.66 -19.49 -12.43
N ILE A 884 1.64 -20.31 -12.05
CA ILE A 884 2.80 -20.59 -12.89
C ILE A 884 2.33 -21.17 -14.22
N TRP A 885 1.35 -22.07 -14.22
CA TRP A 885 0.89 -22.75 -15.43
C TRP A 885 -0.04 -21.91 -16.32
N SER A 886 -0.97 -21.15 -15.76
CA SER A 886 -2.02 -20.44 -16.51
C SER A 886 -2.04 -18.92 -16.26
N GLY A 887 -1.12 -18.39 -15.47
CA GLY A 887 -1.10 -16.97 -15.10
C GLY A 887 -0.81 -16.03 -16.27
N GLU A 888 -0.28 -16.54 -17.39
CA GLU A 888 -0.10 -15.75 -18.63
C GLU A 888 -1.43 -15.45 -19.31
N GLU A 889 -2.38 -16.36 -19.23
CA GLU A 889 -3.74 -16.26 -19.75
C GLU A 889 -4.72 -15.63 -18.75
N TRP A 890 -4.27 -15.35 -17.52
CA TRP A 890 -5.12 -14.77 -16.47
C TRP A 890 -4.76 -13.32 -16.13
N ARG A 891 -3.52 -12.88 -16.36
CA ARG A 891 -3.09 -11.53 -15.96
C ARG A 891 -3.88 -10.42 -16.68
N ALA A 892 -4.18 -9.33 -15.98
CA ALA A 892 -4.96 -8.23 -16.55
C ALA A 892 -4.18 -7.35 -17.56
N GLY A 893 -2.86 -7.43 -17.58
CA GLY A 893 -2.00 -6.56 -18.40
C GLY A 893 -1.10 -7.30 -19.39
N GLN A 894 -0.56 -6.57 -20.38
CA GLN A 894 0.55 -7.03 -21.24
C GLN A 894 1.83 -7.40 -20.45
N ARG A 895 1.95 -6.88 -19.23
CA ARG A 895 2.99 -7.21 -18.25
C ARG A 895 2.33 -7.46 -16.90
N ASP A 896 3.05 -8.14 -16.01
CA ASP A 896 2.61 -8.36 -14.63
C ASP A 896 2.47 -7.00 -13.93
N LYS A 897 1.25 -6.68 -13.52
CA LYS A 897 0.96 -5.56 -12.62
C LYS A 897 1.06 -6.09 -11.19
N LEU A 898 2.17 -5.76 -10.51
CA LEU A 898 2.42 -6.23 -9.15
C LEU A 898 1.66 -5.38 -8.14
N TYR A 899 1.15 -6.04 -7.10
CA TYR A 899 0.60 -5.34 -5.94
C TYR A 899 1.76 -4.93 -5.00
N GLY A 900 1.87 -3.64 -4.67
CA GLY A 900 2.75 -3.12 -3.62
C GLY A 900 4.17 -2.65 -4.03
N ASN A 901 4.49 -2.55 -5.33
CA ASN A 901 5.80 -2.10 -5.88
C ASN A 901 7.08 -2.77 -5.31
N THR A 902 6.96 -3.75 -4.42
CA THR A 902 8.08 -4.40 -3.72
C THR A 902 7.96 -5.91 -3.84
N LEU A 903 9.07 -6.56 -4.17
CA LEU A 903 9.19 -8.02 -4.14
C LEU A 903 9.41 -8.43 -2.68
N TYR A 904 8.34 -8.84 -1.99
CA TYR A 904 8.43 -9.20 -0.58
C TYR A 904 9.23 -10.51 -0.42
N ASP A 905 8.75 -11.58 -1.05
CA ASP A 905 9.40 -12.88 -1.22
C ASP A 905 8.64 -13.74 -2.27
N TYR A 906 9.23 -14.88 -2.66
CA TYR A 906 8.68 -15.79 -3.68
C TYR A 906 7.20 -16.17 -3.47
N THR A 907 6.74 -16.28 -2.22
CA THR A 907 5.36 -16.68 -1.88
C THR A 907 4.40 -15.51 -1.69
N MET A 908 4.93 -14.30 -1.55
CA MET A 908 4.16 -13.10 -1.20
C MET A 908 3.87 -12.20 -2.40
N ASP A 909 4.54 -12.41 -3.52
CA ASP A 909 4.28 -11.60 -4.71
C ASP A 909 2.94 -11.94 -5.36
N MET A 910 2.12 -10.91 -5.62
CA MET A 910 0.83 -11.05 -6.30
C MET A 910 0.80 -10.32 -7.64
N ILE A 911 0.03 -10.86 -8.59
CA ILE A 911 -0.30 -10.22 -9.87
C ILE A 911 -1.79 -9.92 -9.95
N GLU A 912 -2.15 -8.81 -10.60
CA GLU A 912 -3.54 -8.53 -10.97
C GLU A 912 -4.04 -9.50 -12.05
N VAL A 913 -5.27 -10.01 -11.86
CA VAL A 913 -5.87 -11.03 -12.74
C VAL A 913 -7.26 -10.63 -13.22
N CYS A 914 -7.49 -10.90 -14.50
CA CYS A 914 -8.77 -10.83 -15.16
C CYS A 914 -9.61 -12.08 -14.83
N LYS A 915 -10.93 -11.92 -14.67
CA LYS A 915 -11.86 -13.00 -14.31
C LYS A 915 -12.32 -13.79 -15.52
N THR A 916 -11.35 -14.25 -16.33
CA THR A 916 -11.62 -15.10 -17.49
C THR A 916 -12.37 -16.37 -17.07
N LYS A 917 -13.01 -17.05 -18.02
CA LYS A 917 -13.72 -18.30 -17.74
C LYS A 917 -12.78 -19.34 -17.10
N ASP A 918 -11.56 -19.48 -17.61
CA ASP A 918 -10.59 -20.44 -17.10
C ASP A 918 -10.15 -20.10 -15.66
N TYR A 919 -9.89 -18.82 -15.37
CA TYR A 919 -9.61 -18.37 -14.00
C TYR A 919 -10.78 -18.63 -13.05
N THR A 920 -12.02 -18.40 -13.51
CA THR A 920 -13.23 -18.66 -12.72
C THR A 920 -13.36 -20.13 -12.36
N ASP A 921 -13.18 -21.02 -13.34
CA ASP A 921 -13.21 -22.46 -13.13
C ASP A 921 -12.09 -22.91 -12.19
N PHE A 922 -10.86 -22.43 -12.40
CA PHE A 922 -9.70 -22.68 -11.54
C PHE A 922 -9.95 -22.26 -10.10
N TYR A 923 -10.39 -21.02 -9.89
CA TYR A 923 -10.49 -20.46 -8.56
C TYR A 923 -11.51 -21.24 -7.73
N LEU A 924 -12.66 -21.56 -8.31
CA LEU A 924 -13.68 -22.37 -7.66
C LEU A 924 -13.17 -23.78 -7.38
N TRP A 925 -12.50 -24.42 -8.35
CA TRP A 925 -11.86 -25.72 -8.15
C TRP A 925 -10.88 -25.68 -6.98
N ARG A 926 -10.02 -24.66 -6.87
CA ARG A 926 -9.03 -24.53 -5.81
C ARG A 926 -9.66 -24.28 -4.44
N VAL A 927 -10.69 -23.43 -4.36
CA VAL A 927 -11.48 -23.27 -3.12
C VAL A 927 -12.10 -24.61 -2.70
N HIS A 928 -12.65 -25.37 -3.65
CA HIS A 928 -13.21 -26.69 -3.38
C HIS A 928 -12.15 -27.68 -2.88
N GLN A 929 -11.00 -27.77 -3.55
CA GLN A 929 -9.90 -28.61 -3.11
C GLN A 929 -9.42 -28.22 -1.70
N SER A 930 -9.30 -26.93 -1.39
CA SER A 930 -8.84 -26.49 -0.06
C SER A 930 -9.79 -26.90 1.06
N LYS A 931 -11.09 -26.94 0.78
CA LYS A 931 -12.09 -27.44 1.72
C LYS A 931 -12.03 -28.96 1.90
N LEU A 932 -11.75 -29.71 0.83
CA LEU A 932 -11.54 -31.15 0.91
C LEU A 932 -10.24 -31.50 1.68
N GLU A 933 -9.19 -30.70 1.48
CA GLU A 933 -7.90 -30.87 2.15
C GLU A 933 -7.95 -30.46 3.62
N GLN A 934 -8.78 -29.45 3.97
CA GLN A 934 -8.80 -28.83 5.29
C GLN A 934 -10.24 -28.53 5.75
N GLU A 935 -10.84 -29.43 6.52
CA GLU A 935 -12.25 -29.33 6.98
C GLU A 935 -12.58 -28.03 7.73
N LYS A 936 -11.60 -27.45 8.44
CA LYS A 936 -11.74 -26.19 9.21
C LYS A 936 -11.91 -24.96 8.31
N VAL A 937 -11.57 -25.05 7.02
CA VAL A 937 -11.74 -23.93 6.07
C VAL A 937 -13.23 -23.73 5.79
N ASP A 938 -13.76 -22.63 6.32
CA ASP A 938 -15.18 -22.28 6.27
C ASP A 938 -15.45 -21.24 5.16
N GLY A 939 -15.72 -19.99 5.47
CA GLY A 939 -15.97 -18.92 4.51
C GLY A 939 -14.72 -18.29 3.91
N LEU A 940 -14.94 -17.25 3.10
CA LEU A 940 -13.88 -16.47 2.45
C LEU A 940 -13.96 -15.01 2.85
N TYR A 941 -12.79 -14.43 3.12
CA TYR A 941 -12.57 -13.02 3.30
C TYR A 941 -11.79 -12.50 2.09
N PHE A 942 -12.44 -11.70 1.26
CA PHE A 942 -11.80 -11.07 0.12
C PHE A 942 -11.29 -9.68 0.47
N ASP A 943 -9.98 -9.53 0.32
CA ASP A 943 -9.29 -8.25 0.33
C ASP A 943 -9.07 -7.75 -1.11
N LEU A 944 -8.62 -6.49 -1.25
CA LEU A 944 -8.35 -5.86 -2.56
C LEU A 944 -9.59 -5.85 -3.48
N MET A 945 -10.73 -5.46 -2.93
CA MET A 945 -12.02 -5.42 -3.64
C MET A 945 -12.09 -4.26 -4.65
N PHE A 946 -11.28 -4.30 -5.71
CA PHE A 946 -11.37 -3.39 -6.84
C PHE A 946 -11.35 -4.15 -8.17
N PHE A 947 -11.85 -3.52 -9.23
CA PHE A 947 -11.82 -4.09 -10.57
C PHE A 947 -10.48 -3.72 -11.22
N PRO A 948 -9.53 -4.65 -11.40
CA PRO A 948 -8.28 -4.35 -12.09
C PRO A 948 -8.59 -3.96 -13.54
N GLY A 949 -7.98 -2.88 -14.02
CA GLY A 949 -8.08 -2.47 -15.41
C GLY A 949 -7.37 -3.48 -16.32
N CYS A 950 -8.08 -3.98 -17.33
CA CYS A 950 -7.59 -4.97 -18.27
C CYS A 950 -7.37 -4.36 -19.66
N ASP A 951 -6.21 -4.61 -20.26
CA ASP A 951 -5.83 -4.12 -21.60
C ASP A 951 -5.54 -5.25 -22.61
N ARG A 952 -5.87 -6.49 -22.23
CA ARG A 952 -5.60 -7.73 -22.98
C ARG A 952 -6.64 -7.99 -24.06
N GLU A 953 -6.18 -8.11 -25.30
CA GLU A 953 -7.05 -8.35 -26.45
C GLU A 953 -7.63 -9.76 -26.50
N ASP A 954 -6.85 -10.75 -26.09
CA ASP A 954 -7.28 -12.14 -25.93
C ASP A 954 -8.34 -12.32 -24.84
N HIS A 955 -8.52 -11.33 -23.96
CA HIS A 955 -9.62 -11.26 -22.99
C HIS A 955 -10.83 -10.48 -23.54
N ASN A 956 -10.77 -9.96 -24.77
CA ASN A 956 -11.72 -8.98 -25.34
C ASN A 956 -11.82 -7.67 -24.55
N HIS A 957 -10.75 -7.27 -23.87
CA HIS A 957 -10.70 -6.08 -23.03
C HIS A 957 -9.72 -5.04 -23.57
N GLY A 958 -9.91 -3.80 -23.12
CA GLY A 958 -9.17 -2.65 -23.62
C GLY A 958 -9.56 -2.23 -25.03
N TYR A 959 -9.14 -1.03 -25.43
CA TYR A 959 -9.39 -0.51 -26.77
C TYR A 959 -8.26 0.40 -27.22
N THR A 960 -8.07 0.56 -28.52
CA THR A 960 -7.09 1.51 -29.06
C THR A 960 -7.75 2.87 -29.26
N ASP A 961 -7.19 3.92 -28.66
CA ASP A 961 -7.66 5.29 -28.83
C ASP A 961 -7.21 5.90 -30.18
N GLU A 962 -7.64 7.13 -30.44
CA GLU A 962 -7.32 7.87 -31.67
C GLU A 962 -5.83 8.22 -31.82
N ASN A 963 -5.05 8.14 -30.75
CA ASN A 963 -3.60 8.33 -30.75
C ASN A 963 -2.83 7.00 -30.92
N GLY A 964 -3.55 5.89 -31.14
CA GLY A 964 -2.95 4.56 -31.28
C GLY A 964 -2.51 3.93 -29.95
N ARG A 965 -2.91 4.50 -28.80
CA ARG A 965 -2.56 3.95 -27.48
C ARG A 965 -3.63 2.98 -27.03
N ARG A 966 -3.21 1.83 -26.48
CA ARG A 966 -4.11 0.87 -25.84
C ARG A 966 -4.55 1.43 -24.49
N GLN A 967 -5.85 1.58 -24.32
CA GLN A 967 -6.53 1.96 -23.08
C GLN A 967 -7.13 0.70 -22.43
N GLN A 968 -7.23 0.73 -21.11
CA GLN A 968 -7.83 -0.36 -20.32
C GLN A 968 -9.35 -0.22 -20.21
N THR A 969 -10.02 -1.34 -19.94
CA THR A 969 -11.43 -1.42 -19.53
C THR A 969 -11.55 -2.07 -18.15
N TRP A 970 -12.65 -1.84 -17.45
CA TRP A 970 -12.92 -2.40 -16.12
C TRP A 970 -14.06 -3.41 -16.23
N PRO A 971 -13.79 -4.72 -16.40
CA PRO A 971 -14.78 -5.74 -16.79
C PRO A 971 -15.71 -6.17 -15.64
N LEU A 972 -16.49 -5.24 -15.10
CA LEU A 972 -17.44 -5.43 -14.00
C LEU A 972 -18.33 -6.67 -14.15
N ARG A 973 -18.90 -6.91 -15.32
CA ARG A 973 -19.85 -8.00 -15.56
C ARG A 973 -19.19 -9.38 -15.42
N GLU A 974 -17.93 -9.52 -15.83
CA GLU A 974 -17.17 -10.76 -15.62
C GLU A 974 -16.86 -10.98 -14.14
N HIS A 975 -16.49 -9.89 -13.46
CA HIS A 975 -16.27 -9.86 -12.03
C HIS A 975 -17.51 -10.24 -11.21
N ARG A 976 -18.69 -9.77 -11.63
CA ARG A 976 -19.99 -10.15 -11.05
C ARG A 976 -20.26 -11.65 -11.20
N ARG A 977 -20.15 -12.19 -12.42
CA ARG A 977 -20.36 -13.63 -12.70
C ARG A 977 -19.41 -14.52 -11.89
N TRP A 978 -18.15 -14.09 -11.74
CA TRP A 978 -17.19 -14.80 -10.91
C TRP A 978 -17.61 -14.84 -9.45
N LEU A 979 -17.99 -13.69 -8.87
CA LEU A 979 -18.37 -13.60 -7.46
C LEU A 979 -19.69 -14.33 -7.16
N GLU A 980 -20.67 -14.23 -8.06
CA GLU A 980 -21.92 -15.01 -8.02
C GLU A 980 -21.62 -16.50 -7.84
N ARG A 981 -20.68 -17.02 -8.63
CA ARG A 981 -20.35 -18.44 -8.62
C ARG A 981 -19.72 -18.89 -7.30
N ILE A 982 -18.87 -18.03 -6.72
CA ILE A 982 -18.29 -18.26 -5.39
C ILE A 982 -19.38 -18.21 -4.32
N TYR A 983 -20.32 -17.28 -4.43
CA TYR A 983 -21.46 -17.18 -3.52
C TYR A 983 -22.33 -18.44 -3.55
N ILE A 984 -22.78 -18.88 -4.73
CA ILE A 984 -23.56 -20.12 -4.89
C ILE A 984 -22.82 -21.29 -4.23
N TYR A 985 -21.51 -21.42 -4.48
CA TYR A 985 -20.72 -22.47 -3.85
C TYR A 985 -20.70 -22.38 -2.32
N LEU A 986 -20.46 -21.20 -1.74
CA LEU A 986 -20.39 -21.04 -0.30
C LEU A 986 -21.76 -21.29 0.37
N HIS A 987 -22.85 -20.88 -0.27
CA HIS A 987 -24.19 -20.98 0.29
C HIS A 987 -24.83 -22.36 0.13
N GLU A 988 -24.62 -23.01 -1.02
CA GLU A 988 -25.32 -24.27 -1.36
C GLU A 988 -24.43 -25.51 -1.20
N HIS A 989 -23.10 -25.34 -1.22
CA HIS A 989 -22.15 -26.46 -1.16
C HIS A 989 -21.16 -26.39 0.00
N ALA A 990 -21.22 -25.35 0.85
CA ALA A 990 -20.31 -25.18 1.99
C ALA A 990 -21.03 -24.75 3.28
N ASP A 991 -22.18 -25.34 3.58
CA ASP A 991 -22.92 -25.13 4.83
C ASP A 991 -23.22 -23.65 5.12
N ASN A 992 -23.61 -22.89 4.10
CA ASN A 992 -23.90 -21.46 4.22
C ASN A 992 -22.71 -20.66 4.79
N ALA A 993 -21.52 -20.89 4.23
CA ALA A 993 -20.26 -20.28 4.67
C ALA A 993 -20.21 -18.78 4.38
N PRO A 994 -19.66 -17.95 5.30
CA PRO A 994 -19.72 -16.50 5.17
C PRO A 994 -18.83 -15.99 4.04
N LEU A 995 -19.36 -15.05 3.25
CA LEU A 995 -18.59 -14.26 2.29
C LEU A 995 -18.41 -12.82 2.80
N VAL A 996 -17.19 -12.49 3.22
CA VAL A 996 -16.81 -11.18 3.72
C VAL A 996 -16.00 -10.44 2.66
N THR A 997 -16.36 -9.21 2.33
CA THR A 997 -15.67 -8.40 1.31
C THR A 997 -15.19 -7.07 1.88
N HIS A 998 -13.88 -6.82 1.80
CA HIS A 998 -13.25 -5.60 2.33
C HIS A 998 -13.23 -4.47 1.29
N LEU A 999 -14.08 -3.47 1.49
CA LEU A 999 -14.34 -2.44 0.46
C LEU A 999 -13.44 -1.21 0.56
N SER A 1000 -12.89 -0.94 1.75
CA SER A 1000 -12.01 0.19 2.04
C SER A 1000 -12.52 1.54 1.50
N GLY A 1001 -13.78 1.89 1.80
CA GLY A 1001 -14.37 3.20 1.56
C GLY A 1001 -15.10 3.29 0.22
N ALA A 1002 -15.64 2.17 -0.23
CA ALA A 1002 -16.15 2.07 -1.59
C ALA A 1002 -17.40 1.20 -1.69
N THR A 1003 -18.25 1.31 -0.67
CA THR A 1003 -19.59 0.71 -0.62
C THR A 1003 -20.49 1.13 -1.78
N SER A 1004 -20.28 2.31 -2.38
CA SER A 1004 -20.96 2.73 -3.61
C SER A 1004 -20.76 1.79 -4.80
N ARG A 1005 -19.71 0.94 -4.78
CA ARG A 1005 -19.44 -0.11 -5.79
C ARG A 1005 -20.26 -1.39 -5.57
N VAL A 1006 -21.32 -1.34 -4.78
CA VAL A 1006 -22.21 -2.47 -4.46
C VAL A 1006 -22.61 -3.29 -5.69
N ALA A 1007 -22.69 -2.67 -6.87
CA ALA A 1007 -22.96 -3.38 -8.12
C ALA A 1007 -21.94 -4.46 -8.49
N GLY A 1008 -20.69 -4.39 -8.05
CA GLY A 1008 -19.75 -5.52 -8.21
C GLY A 1008 -19.82 -6.57 -7.11
N PHE A 1009 -20.49 -6.26 -6.00
CA PHE A 1009 -20.32 -6.95 -4.72
C PHE A 1009 -21.67 -7.31 -4.05
N SER A 1010 -22.75 -7.39 -4.82
CA SER A 1010 -24.11 -7.65 -4.30
C SER A 1010 -24.23 -9.01 -3.58
N TRP A 1011 -23.33 -9.93 -3.87
CA TRP A 1011 -23.25 -11.25 -3.24
C TRP A 1011 -22.55 -11.29 -1.88
N ALA A 1012 -22.03 -10.18 -1.34
CA ALA A 1012 -21.45 -10.21 0.01
C ALA A 1012 -22.51 -10.54 1.08
N ASP A 1013 -22.11 -11.26 2.14
CA ASP A 1013 -22.91 -11.34 3.37
C ASP A 1013 -22.57 -10.19 4.31
N TYR A 1014 -21.28 -9.85 4.37
CA TYR A 1014 -20.76 -8.76 5.17
C TYR A 1014 -19.76 -7.93 4.37
N PHE A 1015 -19.96 -6.63 4.36
CA PHE A 1015 -18.93 -5.67 4.05
C PHE A 1015 -18.01 -5.50 5.25
N LEU A 1016 -16.71 -5.39 5.00
CA LEU A 1016 -15.75 -4.90 5.95
C LEU A 1016 -15.29 -3.52 5.47
N ASP A 1017 -15.32 -2.53 6.36
CA ASP A 1017 -14.80 -1.19 6.07
C ASP A 1017 -14.20 -0.53 7.32
N GLY A 1018 -13.48 0.58 7.20
CA GLY A 1018 -12.84 1.26 8.34
C GLY A 1018 -11.37 1.63 8.13
N GLU A 1019 -10.70 1.01 7.14
CA GLU A 1019 -9.26 1.17 6.93
C GLU A 1019 -8.88 2.50 6.26
N LEU A 1020 -9.69 3.03 5.35
CA LEU A 1020 -9.37 4.23 4.57
C LEU A 1020 -9.08 5.50 5.38
N TRP A 1021 -9.56 5.57 6.62
CA TRP A 1021 -9.45 6.77 7.45
C TRP A 1021 -8.09 6.91 8.11
N GLN A 1022 -7.14 6.02 7.83
CA GLN A 1022 -5.81 6.04 8.40
C GLN A 1022 -5.18 7.45 8.38
N GLN A 1023 -5.16 8.13 7.22
CA GLN A 1023 -4.56 9.46 7.12
C GLN A 1023 -5.26 10.52 7.98
N LYS A 1024 -6.60 10.50 8.03
CA LYS A 1024 -7.41 11.45 8.81
C LYS A 1024 -7.26 11.17 10.29
N LEU A 1025 -7.22 9.90 10.64
CA LEU A 1025 -6.97 9.43 12.00
C LEU A 1025 -5.56 9.82 12.50
N VAL A 1026 -4.53 9.80 11.65
CA VAL A 1026 -3.19 10.34 11.98
C VAL A 1026 -3.29 11.83 12.35
N GLN A 1027 -4.10 12.60 11.63
CA GLN A 1027 -4.23 14.04 11.87
C GLN A 1027 -5.07 14.34 13.12
N ASP A 1028 -6.28 13.78 13.17
CA ASP A 1028 -7.29 14.09 14.18
C ASP A 1028 -7.10 13.35 15.50
N ARG A 1029 -6.28 12.29 15.49
CA ARG A 1029 -6.04 11.35 16.61
C ARG A 1029 -7.30 10.62 17.08
N ALA A 1030 -8.39 10.75 16.32
CA ALA A 1030 -9.69 10.13 16.51
C ALA A 1030 -10.44 10.20 15.17
N TYR A 1031 -11.69 9.74 15.13
CA TYR A 1031 -12.56 9.87 13.96
C TYR A 1031 -13.34 11.21 13.96
N LYS A 1032 -12.70 12.34 14.29
CA LYS A 1032 -13.38 13.65 14.43
C LYS A 1032 -13.95 14.18 13.12
N ALA A 1033 -13.24 13.99 12.01
CA ALA A 1033 -13.70 14.39 10.68
C ALA A 1033 -14.90 13.59 10.15
N MET A 1034 -15.31 12.50 10.82
CA MET A 1034 -16.47 11.72 10.40
C MET A 1034 -17.76 12.36 10.89
N SER A 1035 -18.54 12.90 9.96
CA SER A 1035 -19.86 13.43 10.26
C SER A 1035 -20.91 12.31 10.29
N LEU A 1036 -22.03 12.59 10.95
CA LEU A 1036 -23.15 11.66 11.05
C LEU A 1036 -23.80 11.37 9.68
N ASP A 1037 -23.79 12.32 8.75
CA ASP A 1037 -24.27 12.11 7.38
C ASP A 1037 -23.31 11.29 6.51
N MET A 1038 -21.98 11.44 6.70
CA MET A 1038 -21.00 10.55 6.08
C MET A 1038 -21.24 9.10 6.51
N MET A 1039 -21.48 8.87 7.80
CA MET A 1039 -21.83 7.56 8.33
C MET A 1039 -23.11 7.02 7.70
N ARG A 1040 -24.17 7.83 7.60
CA ARG A 1040 -25.41 7.43 6.92
C ARG A 1040 -25.15 6.95 5.49
N ALA A 1041 -24.32 7.67 4.71
CA ALA A 1041 -24.07 7.34 3.31
C ALA A 1041 -23.11 6.14 3.11
N GLU A 1042 -22.15 5.92 4.02
CA GLU A 1042 -21.13 4.87 3.87
C GLU A 1042 -21.50 3.58 4.60
N VAL A 1043 -21.94 3.65 5.85
CA VAL A 1043 -21.90 2.48 6.75
C VAL A 1043 -23.24 1.75 6.92
N SER A 1044 -24.34 2.32 6.47
CA SER A 1044 -25.67 1.79 6.78
C SER A 1044 -25.99 0.48 6.04
N PRO A 1045 -26.15 -0.67 6.75
CA PRO A 1045 -26.55 -1.93 6.13
C PRO A 1045 -27.93 -1.84 5.47
N ARG A 1046 -28.81 -0.97 5.98
CA ARG A 1046 -30.16 -0.75 5.44
C ARG A 1046 -30.15 -0.14 4.04
N ILE A 1047 -29.12 0.64 3.69
CA ILE A 1047 -28.98 1.24 2.37
C ILE A 1047 -28.52 0.21 1.34
N TYR A 1048 -27.58 -0.66 1.70
CA TYR A 1048 -26.89 -1.52 0.75
C TYR A 1048 -27.38 -2.97 0.75
N GLY A 1049 -27.79 -3.53 1.89
CA GLY A 1049 -28.21 -4.92 2.02
C GLY A 1049 -27.24 -5.74 2.88
N PRO A 1050 -25.98 -5.99 2.44
CA PRO A 1050 -25.01 -6.73 3.24
C PRO A 1050 -24.79 -6.11 4.64
N GLY A 1051 -24.53 -6.95 5.65
CA GLY A 1051 -24.15 -6.46 6.98
C GLY A 1051 -22.82 -5.71 6.94
N LEU A 1052 -22.50 -4.90 7.96
CA LEU A 1052 -21.22 -4.20 8.03
C LEU A 1052 -20.41 -4.66 9.26
N ILE A 1053 -19.12 -4.91 9.04
CA ILE A 1053 -18.09 -5.08 10.06
C ILE A 1053 -17.17 -3.86 9.97
N TRP A 1054 -16.90 -3.20 11.09
CA TRP A 1054 -16.05 -2.01 11.13
C TRP A 1054 -14.62 -2.32 11.60
N LEU A 1055 -13.66 -2.27 10.69
CA LEU A 1055 -12.22 -2.40 10.92
C LEU A 1055 -11.62 -1.12 11.53
N SER A 1056 -11.64 -1.00 12.85
CA SER A 1056 -11.01 0.13 13.56
C SER A 1056 -9.49 0.20 13.33
N GLN A 1057 -8.98 1.41 13.08
CA GLN A 1057 -7.55 1.71 12.86
C GLN A 1057 -6.86 2.36 14.07
N LEU A 1058 -7.61 2.70 15.13
CA LEU A 1058 -7.17 3.52 16.28
C LEU A 1058 -5.83 3.08 16.90
N TYR A 1059 -5.48 1.79 16.89
CA TYR A 1059 -4.18 1.31 17.38
C TYR A 1059 -3.25 0.72 16.32
N ARG A 1060 -3.77 0.44 15.12
CA ARG A 1060 -2.95 0.02 13.97
C ARG A 1060 -2.28 1.20 13.28
N ILE A 1061 -2.71 2.43 13.58
CA ILE A 1061 -2.29 3.62 12.85
C ILE A 1061 -0.91 4.16 13.26
N ARG A 1062 -0.39 3.78 14.42
CA ARG A 1062 0.87 4.35 14.96
C ARG A 1062 2.06 4.30 13.98
N PRO A 1063 2.26 3.23 13.18
CA PRO A 1063 3.26 3.24 12.12
C PRO A 1063 2.97 4.29 11.04
N PHE A 1064 1.74 4.62 10.70
CA PHE A 1064 1.47 5.64 9.67
C PHE A 1064 1.71 7.10 10.14
N VAL A 1065 2.01 7.31 11.42
CA VAL A 1065 2.35 8.62 11.97
C VAL A 1065 3.80 8.97 11.60
N PRO A 1066 4.10 10.21 11.15
CA PRO A 1066 5.47 10.63 10.89
C PRO A 1066 6.38 10.38 12.10
N ALA A 1067 7.58 9.83 11.89
CA ALA A 1067 8.49 9.43 12.98
C ALA A 1067 8.73 10.56 14.01
N SER A 1068 8.90 11.80 13.53
CA SER A 1068 9.09 12.99 14.34
C SER A 1068 7.92 13.33 15.27
N GLN A 1069 6.72 12.82 14.98
CA GLN A 1069 5.50 13.08 15.75
C GLN A 1069 5.15 11.92 16.70
N ARG A 1070 5.60 10.69 16.44
CA ARG A 1070 5.18 9.46 17.15
C ARG A 1070 5.33 9.49 18.67
N ALA A 1071 6.37 10.15 19.18
CA ALA A 1071 6.62 10.21 20.62
C ALA A 1071 5.54 11.01 21.37
N LYS A 1072 4.97 12.05 20.72
CA LYS A 1072 3.93 12.92 21.27
C LYS A 1072 2.54 12.65 20.67
N TRP A 1073 2.47 11.66 19.79
CA TRP A 1073 1.25 11.26 19.12
C TRP A 1073 0.59 10.16 19.93
N SER A 1074 -0.63 10.42 20.36
CA SER A 1074 -1.50 9.44 21.00
C SER A 1074 -2.89 9.64 20.45
N VAL A 1075 -3.64 8.55 20.39
CA VAL A 1075 -5.08 8.58 20.15
C VAL A 1075 -5.74 9.40 21.25
N GLU A 1076 -6.82 10.12 20.93
CA GLU A 1076 -7.62 10.81 21.93
C GLU A 1076 -8.22 9.80 22.92
N PRO A 1077 -8.24 10.08 24.23
CA PRO A 1077 -8.72 9.11 25.24
C PRO A 1077 -10.15 8.62 25.01
N TYR A 1078 -11.00 9.42 24.37
CA TYR A 1078 -12.40 9.10 24.08
C TYR A 1078 -12.64 8.39 22.74
N ALA A 1079 -11.63 8.28 21.87
CA ALA A 1079 -11.85 7.95 20.46
C ALA A 1079 -12.53 6.60 20.21
N GLU A 1080 -12.20 5.57 20.99
CA GLU A 1080 -12.81 4.24 20.88
C GLU A 1080 -14.28 4.22 21.34
N ARG A 1081 -14.58 4.85 22.49
CA ARG A 1081 -15.95 4.97 22.99
C ARG A 1081 -16.80 5.77 22.02
N HIS A 1082 -16.27 6.90 21.54
CA HIS A 1082 -16.91 7.74 20.55
C HIS A 1082 -17.27 6.96 19.27
N LEU A 1083 -16.32 6.18 18.74
CA LEU A 1083 -16.56 5.34 17.57
C LEU A 1083 -17.63 4.29 17.84
N ALA A 1084 -17.60 3.61 18.99
CA ALA A 1084 -18.56 2.57 19.34
C ALA A 1084 -20.00 3.10 19.33
N GLY A 1085 -20.25 4.26 19.95
CA GLY A 1085 -21.56 4.91 19.90
C GLY A 1085 -21.93 5.36 18.48
N MET A 1086 -20.99 5.94 17.74
CA MET A 1086 -21.24 6.35 16.36
C MET A 1086 -21.66 5.18 15.46
N LEU A 1087 -21.13 3.98 15.66
CA LEU A 1087 -21.53 2.77 14.93
C LEU A 1087 -22.94 2.28 15.34
N LEU A 1088 -23.22 2.20 16.65
CA LEU A 1088 -24.52 1.76 17.16
C LEU A 1088 -25.66 2.64 16.68
N LEU A 1089 -25.44 3.96 16.64
CA LEU A 1089 -26.40 4.94 16.14
C LEU A 1089 -26.84 4.69 14.68
N HIS A 1090 -26.00 3.97 13.91
CA HIS A 1090 -26.23 3.58 12.52
C HIS A 1090 -26.57 2.10 12.35
N ASP A 1091 -26.96 1.41 13.43
CA ASP A 1091 -27.32 -0.02 13.42
C ASP A 1091 -26.15 -0.93 13.02
N VAL A 1092 -24.92 -0.54 13.39
CA VAL A 1092 -23.70 -1.30 13.17
C VAL A 1092 -23.14 -1.73 14.52
N ILE A 1093 -22.97 -3.05 14.70
CA ILE A 1093 -22.39 -3.59 15.93
C ILE A 1093 -20.87 -3.38 15.90
N PRO A 1094 -20.27 -2.69 16.90
CA PRO A 1094 -18.83 -2.50 16.95
C PRO A 1094 -18.09 -3.84 16.94
N ASP A 1095 -17.09 -3.96 16.06
CA ASP A 1095 -16.20 -5.12 16.02
C ASP A 1095 -15.14 -5.04 17.15
N ARG A 1096 -14.40 -6.13 17.39
CA ARG A 1096 -13.30 -6.13 18.38
C ARG A 1096 -11.90 -6.23 17.75
N THR A 1097 -11.67 -5.61 16.60
CA THR A 1097 -10.35 -5.64 15.96
C THR A 1097 -9.29 -4.82 16.72
N SER A 1098 -9.69 -3.77 17.45
CA SER A 1098 -8.81 -3.00 18.33
C SER A 1098 -8.39 -3.74 19.62
N GLN A 1099 -9.03 -4.88 19.92
CA GLN A 1099 -8.90 -5.64 21.19
C GLN A 1099 -9.25 -4.83 22.46
N ASN A 1100 -9.79 -3.62 22.32
CA ASN A 1100 -10.27 -2.77 23.41
C ASN A 1100 -11.52 -3.38 24.08
N ASP A 1101 -11.85 -2.88 25.27
CA ASP A 1101 -13.00 -3.25 26.09
C ASP A 1101 -14.29 -2.50 25.70
N ALA A 1102 -14.24 -1.37 25.00
CA ALA A 1102 -15.44 -0.60 24.62
C ALA A 1102 -16.45 -1.43 23.80
N ALA A 1103 -15.99 -2.13 22.75
CA ALA A 1103 -16.83 -3.05 21.99
C ALA A 1103 -17.37 -4.20 22.85
N LEU A 1104 -16.57 -4.72 23.79
CA LEU A 1104 -16.99 -5.79 24.71
C LEU A 1104 -18.07 -5.30 25.69
N GLN A 1105 -17.96 -4.07 26.19
CA GLN A 1105 -18.98 -3.44 27.04
C GLN A 1105 -20.30 -3.30 26.28
N VAL A 1106 -20.24 -2.81 25.04
CA VAL A 1106 -21.40 -2.78 24.14
C VAL A 1106 -22.00 -4.17 23.97
N TRP A 1107 -21.20 -5.17 23.61
CA TRP A 1107 -21.69 -6.54 23.42
C TRP A 1107 -22.41 -7.07 24.67
N ASN A 1108 -21.85 -6.90 25.86
CA ASN A 1108 -22.49 -7.31 27.10
C ASN A 1108 -23.84 -6.62 27.35
N VAL A 1109 -23.96 -5.34 27.00
CA VAL A 1109 -25.23 -4.60 27.09
C VAL A 1109 -26.24 -5.15 26.09
N LEU A 1110 -25.85 -5.33 24.83
CA LEU A 1110 -26.73 -5.86 23.78
C LEU A 1110 -27.19 -7.29 24.06
N ASP A 1111 -26.30 -8.14 24.58
CA ASP A 1111 -26.61 -9.52 24.98
C ASP A 1111 -27.61 -9.55 26.14
N ARG A 1112 -27.43 -8.68 27.14
CA ARG A 1112 -28.37 -8.58 28.27
C ARG A 1112 -29.73 -8.02 27.85
N PHE A 1113 -29.73 -7.08 26.91
CA PHE A 1113 -30.94 -6.55 26.29
C PHE A 1113 -31.65 -7.60 25.41
N ASP A 1114 -30.93 -8.65 25.00
CA ASP A 1114 -31.37 -9.68 24.05
C ASP A 1114 -31.78 -9.09 22.70
N LEU A 1115 -30.91 -8.24 22.13
CA LEU A 1115 -31.16 -7.56 20.85
C LEU A 1115 -31.36 -8.58 19.71
N ASP A 1116 -32.42 -8.38 18.94
CA ASP A 1116 -32.81 -9.21 17.81
C ASP A 1116 -33.06 -8.38 16.54
N ASP A 1117 -32.96 -9.01 15.37
CA ASP A 1117 -33.24 -8.38 14.08
C ASP A 1117 -34.70 -7.90 13.97
N SER A 1118 -35.63 -8.54 14.70
CA SER A 1118 -37.03 -8.13 14.76
C SER A 1118 -37.30 -6.90 15.64
N ASP A 1119 -36.34 -6.49 16.47
CA ASP A 1119 -36.49 -5.30 17.30
C ASP A 1119 -36.54 -4.02 16.44
N THR A 1120 -37.32 -3.05 16.86
CA THR A 1120 -37.46 -1.79 16.10
C THR A 1120 -36.28 -0.87 16.40
N MET A 1121 -35.54 -0.46 15.35
CA MET A 1121 -34.56 0.62 15.46
C MET A 1121 -35.25 1.97 15.14
N CYS A 1122 -35.17 2.91 16.07
CA CYS A 1122 -35.63 4.29 15.92
C CYS A 1122 -34.41 5.18 15.69
N TYR A 1123 -34.31 5.74 14.48
CA TYR A 1123 -33.14 6.50 14.07
C TYR A 1123 -33.25 7.97 14.47
N TYR A 1124 -32.13 8.60 14.82
CA TYR A 1124 -32.07 9.99 15.28
C TYR A 1124 -32.58 11.02 14.26
N TYR A 1125 -32.43 10.72 12.97
CA TYR A 1125 -32.87 11.60 11.88
C TYR A 1125 -34.37 11.49 11.59
N GLU A 1126 -35.09 10.50 12.13
CA GLU A 1126 -36.53 10.38 11.96
C GLU A 1126 -37.30 11.45 12.75
N HIS A 1127 -38.46 11.87 12.23
CA HIS A 1127 -39.27 12.93 12.84
C HIS A 1127 -40.28 12.43 13.88
N ASP A 1128 -40.64 11.15 13.82
CA ASP A 1128 -41.70 10.55 14.63
C ASP A 1128 -41.12 9.51 15.60
N ASN A 1129 -40.15 9.91 16.42
CA ASN A 1129 -39.61 9.05 17.49
C ASN A 1129 -40.52 9.04 18.73
N PRO A 1130 -40.47 8.00 19.60
CA PRO A 1130 -41.23 7.93 20.85
C PRO A 1130 -40.65 8.79 21.99
N TRP A 1131 -39.90 9.83 21.67
CA TRP A 1131 -39.36 10.78 22.62
C TRP A 1131 -39.28 12.18 22.00
N SER A 1132 -39.24 13.20 22.85
CA SER A 1132 -38.79 14.55 22.49
C SER A 1132 -37.46 14.84 23.17
N ASP A 1133 -36.52 15.43 22.43
CA ASP A 1133 -35.19 15.76 22.92
C ASP A 1133 -34.69 17.12 22.41
N ASN A 1134 -33.56 17.58 22.94
CA ASN A 1134 -32.90 18.83 22.54
C ASN A 1134 -31.67 18.63 21.63
N ALA A 1135 -31.51 17.46 21.01
CA ALA A 1135 -30.40 17.17 20.11
C ALA A 1135 -30.61 17.80 18.72
N ASP A 1136 -29.52 18.18 18.06
CA ASP A 1136 -29.55 18.87 16.77
C ASP A 1136 -29.44 17.92 15.55
N LYS A 1137 -29.28 16.61 15.80
CA LYS A 1137 -29.17 15.53 14.81
C LYS A 1137 -27.95 15.62 13.89
N THR A 1138 -27.01 16.51 14.19
CA THR A 1138 -25.80 16.76 13.38
C THR A 1138 -24.54 16.58 14.23
N THR A 1139 -24.55 17.15 15.43
CA THR A 1139 -23.49 17.06 16.44
C THR A 1139 -23.95 16.42 17.74
N THR A 1140 -25.26 16.32 17.97
CA THR A 1140 -25.84 15.49 19.04
C THR A 1140 -26.98 14.66 18.47
N ALA A 1141 -27.11 13.42 18.94
CA ALA A 1141 -28.13 12.51 18.43
C ALA A 1141 -28.69 11.62 19.53
N VAL A 1142 -29.95 11.22 19.34
CA VAL A 1142 -30.66 10.27 20.20
C VAL A 1142 -31.23 9.19 19.30
N GLY A 1143 -30.89 7.93 19.54
CA GLY A 1143 -31.40 6.76 18.83
C GLY A 1143 -31.92 5.71 19.81
N ALA A 1144 -32.64 4.69 19.35
CA ALA A 1144 -33.09 3.62 20.24
C ALA A 1144 -33.38 2.29 19.57
N PHE A 1145 -33.17 1.20 20.32
CA PHE A 1145 -33.75 -0.10 20.03
C PHE A 1145 -34.97 -0.34 20.92
N ILE A 1146 -36.09 -0.79 20.34
CA ILE A 1146 -37.34 -1.06 21.06
C ILE A 1146 -37.76 -2.50 20.86
N LYS A 1147 -37.88 -3.20 21.99
CA LYS A 1147 -38.39 -4.57 22.11
C LYS A 1147 -39.84 -4.50 22.61
N LYS A 1148 -40.78 -4.49 21.66
CA LYS A 1148 -42.21 -4.21 21.92
C LYS A 1148 -42.89 -5.26 22.80
N ASP A 1149 -42.57 -6.53 22.58
CA ASP A 1149 -43.10 -7.67 23.32
C ASP A 1149 -42.68 -7.67 24.80
N ALA A 1150 -41.42 -7.32 25.09
CA ALA A 1150 -40.92 -7.19 26.46
C ALA A 1150 -41.22 -5.82 27.10
N SER A 1151 -41.77 -4.87 26.34
CA SER A 1151 -41.89 -3.46 26.72
C SER A 1151 -40.56 -2.90 27.24
N LYS A 1152 -39.46 -3.14 26.51
CA LYS A 1152 -38.12 -2.62 26.86
C LYS A 1152 -37.59 -1.73 25.75
N MET A 1153 -36.78 -0.74 26.14
CA MET A 1153 -36.12 0.17 25.23
C MET A 1153 -34.67 0.37 25.64
N LEU A 1154 -33.76 0.34 24.67
CA LEU A 1154 -32.37 0.72 24.85
C LEU A 1154 -32.14 2.03 24.09
N LEU A 1155 -32.12 3.14 24.83
CA LEU A 1155 -31.94 4.49 24.30
C LEU A 1155 -30.45 4.84 24.27
N GLU A 1156 -29.95 5.25 23.11
CA GLU A 1156 -28.60 5.75 22.94
C GLU A 1156 -28.59 7.28 22.90
N LEU A 1157 -27.75 7.89 23.73
CA LEU A 1157 -27.43 9.31 23.69
C LEU A 1157 -26.01 9.45 23.14
N PHE A 1158 -25.85 10.24 22.08
CA PHE A 1158 -24.57 10.41 21.40
C PHE A 1158 -24.17 11.88 21.31
N ASN A 1159 -23.03 12.23 21.90
CA ASN A 1159 -22.47 13.58 21.87
C ASN A 1159 -21.24 13.63 20.96
N ASN A 1160 -21.40 14.16 19.75
CA ASN A 1160 -20.31 14.39 18.78
C ASN A 1160 -19.67 15.79 18.93
N ARG A 1161 -19.96 16.53 20.01
CA ARG A 1161 -19.37 17.85 20.26
C ARG A 1161 -18.04 17.75 21.01
N ASP A 1162 -17.21 18.79 20.85
CA ASP A 1162 -15.98 19.00 21.62
C ASP A 1162 -16.24 19.62 23.01
N GLU A 1163 -17.48 19.59 23.48
CA GLU A 1163 -17.91 20.05 24.80
C GLU A 1163 -18.96 19.09 25.38
N ALA A 1164 -19.12 19.12 26.71
CA ALA A 1164 -20.16 18.34 27.36
C ALA A 1164 -21.56 18.82 26.94
N PHE A 1165 -22.51 17.89 26.83
CA PHE A 1165 -23.88 18.20 26.45
C PHE A 1165 -24.88 17.56 27.40
N THR A 1166 -25.89 18.33 27.81
CA THR A 1166 -26.98 17.83 28.64
C THR A 1166 -28.19 17.55 27.77
N PHE A 1167 -28.51 16.27 27.61
CA PHE A 1167 -29.74 15.82 26.99
C PHE A 1167 -30.91 16.04 27.94
N ARG A 1168 -32.02 16.55 27.42
CA ARG A 1168 -33.33 16.66 28.07
C ARG A 1168 -34.30 15.82 27.28
N ILE A 1169 -34.83 14.76 27.90
CA ILE A 1169 -35.61 13.74 27.20
C ILE A 1169 -36.94 13.56 27.90
N THR A 1170 -38.02 13.60 27.12
CA THR A 1170 -39.36 13.21 27.57
C THR A 1170 -39.84 12.05 26.71
N LEU A 1171 -40.21 10.92 27.32
CA LEU A 1171 -40.65 9.72 26.62
C LEU A 1171 -42.17 9.71 26.44
N ASP A 1172 -42.63 9.43 25.22
CA ASP A 1172 -44.01 9.02 24.97
C ASP A 1172 -44.13 7.51 25.20
N SER A 1173 -44.46 7.13 26.44
CA SER A 1173 -44.61 5.72 26.82
C SER A 1173 -45.70 4.97 26.06
N ALA A 1174 -46.78 5.66 25.63
CA ALA A 1174 -47.81 5.03 24.81
C ALA A 1174 -47.28 4.63 23.45
N LYS A 1175 -46.43 5.47 22.86
CA LYS A 1175 -45.79 5.17 21.58
C LYS A 1175 -44.65 4.16 21.71
N ALA A 1176 -43.86 4.23 22.78
CA ALA A 1176 -42.74 3.30 23.03
C ALA A 1176 -43.22 1.88 23.38
N PHE A 1177 -44.22 1.76 24.26
CA PHE A 1177 -44.62 0.51 24.91
C PHE A 1177 -46.09 0.11 24.66
N GLY A 1178 -46.83 0.89 23.85
CA GLY A 1178 -48.25 0.63 23.57
C GLY A 1178 -49.20 1.01 24.71
N LYS A 1179 -48.71 1.60 25.81
CA LYS A 1179 -49.51 2.00 26.97
C LYS A 1179 -48.88 3.17 27.72
N ASN A 1180 -49.71 4.03 28.31
CA ASN A 1180 -49.24 5.07 29.22
C ASN A 1180 -48.75 4.42 30.53
N CYS A 1181 -47.49 4.62 30.88
CA CYS A 1181 -46.91 4.10 32.12
C CYS A 1181 -45.81 5.00 32.68
N GLU A 1182 -45.56 4.88 33.99
CA GLU A 1182 -44.29 5.32 34.56
C GLU A 1182 -43.18 4.36 34.13
N TYR A 1183 -41.97 4.87 33.98
CA TYR A 1183 -40.80 4.13 33.52
C TYR A 1183 -39.60 4.36 34.43
N LEU A 1184 -38.74 3.36 34.48
CA LEU A 1184 -37.44 3.36 35.14
C LEU A 1184 -36.36 3.49 34.07
N VAL A 1185 -35.43 4.44 34.26
CA VAL A 1185 -34.27 4.67 33.38
C VAL A 1185 -33.01 4.27 34.12
N ILE A 1186 -32.23 3.37 33.54
CA ILE A 1186 -30.99 2.82 34.12
C ILE A 1186 -29.86 3.03 33.12
N ASN A 1187 -28.70 3.49 33.56
CA ASN A 1187 -27.50 3.44 32.74
C ASN A 1187 -27.10 1.97 32.52
N ALA A 1188 -27.12 1.54 31.27
CA ALA A 1188 -26.96 0.14 30.90
C ALA A 1188 -25.53 -0.39 31.13
N GLU A 1189 -24.53 0.49 31.19
CA GLU A 1189 -23.13 0.14 31.48
C GLU A 1189 -22.88 0.05 32.99
N SER A 1190 -23.32 1.05 33.76
CA SER A 1190 -23.01 1.15 35.20
C SER A 1190 -24.06 0.54 36.13
N GLY A 1191 -25.28 0.27 35.64
CA GLY A 1191 -26.43 -0.14 36.44
C GLY A 1191 -27.02 0.98 37.30
N GLN A 1192 -26.51 2.22 37.18
CA GLN A 1192 -26.99 3.35 37.96
C GLN A 1192 -28.41 3.75 37.52
N LYS A 1193 -29.32 3.85 38.49
CA LYS A 1193 -30.66 4.42 38.26
C LYS A 1193 -30.54 5.94 38.02
N ILE A 1194 -31.04 6.39 36.86
CA ILE A 1194 -31.00 7.79 36.43
C ILE A 1194 -32.33 8.48 36.74
N TYR A 1195 -33.46 7.83 36.45
CA TYR A 1195 -34.78 8.43 36.58
C TYR A 1195 -35.85 7.37 36.88
N GLN A 1196 -36.92 7.79 37.56
CA GLN A 1196 -38.15 7.01 37.73
C GLN A 1196 -39.36 7.94 37.75
N GLY A 1197 -40.30 7.75 36.83
CA GLY A 1197 -41.50 8.58 36.71
C GLY A 1197 -42.07 8.60 35.30
N ASN A 1198 -42.81 9.65 34.94
CA ASN A 1198 -43.45 9.85 33.63
C ASN A 1198 -43.17 11.23 33.00
N GLY A 1199 -42.16 11.94 33.49
CA GLY A 1199 -41.77 13.29 33.05
C GLY A 1199 -40.38 13.37 32.42
N GLU A 1200 -39.91 14.60 32.19
CA GLU A 1200 -38.58 14.86 31.64
C GLU A 1200 -37.48 14.33 32.56
N PHE A 1201 -36.44 13.72 31.96
CA PHE A 1201 -35.19 13.39 32.64
C PHE A 1201 -34.00 13.98 31.87
N THR A 1202 -32.88 14.12 32.58
CA THR A 1202 -31.65 14.66 32.00
C THR A 1202 -30.49 13.70 32.14
N ALA A 1203 -29.59 13.75 31.16
CA ALA A 1203 -28.32 13.03 31.19
C ALA A 1203 -27.24 13.92 30.58
N THR A 1204 -26.18 14.20 31.35
CA THR A 1204 -25.04 14.97 30.88
C THR A 1204 -23.96 14.01 30.40
N LEU A 1205 -23.57 14.13 29.14
CA LEU A 1205 -22.47 13.36 28.56
C LEU A 1205 -21.24 14.25 28.41
N PRO A 1206 -20.01 13.72 28.64
CA PRO A 1206 -18.77 14.38 28.26
C PRO A 1206 -18.70 14.68 26.76
N MET A 1207 -17.71 15.47 26.35
CA MET A 1207 -17.40 15.65 24.92
C MET A 1207 -17.10 14.30 24.26
N ARG A 1208 -17.50 14.14 23.00
CA ARG A 1208 -17.16 12.98 22.15
C ARG A 1208 -17.40 11.63 22.85
N ASP A 1209 -18.58 11.44 23.43
CA ASP A 1209 -18.92 10.22 24.17
C ASP A 1209 -20.36 9.78 23.88
N TYR A 1210 -20.70 8.59 24.36
CA TYR A 1210 -22.04 8.01 24.25
C TYR A 1210 -22.48 7.41 25.59
N CYS A 1211 -23.78 7.20 25.72
CA CYS A 1211 -24.39 6.55 26.88
C CYS A 1211 -25.58 5.70 26.42
N LEU A 1212 -25.65 4.46 26.91
CA LEU A 1212 -26.79 3.56 26.72
C LEU A 1212 -27.67 3.57 27.96
N LEU A 1213 -28.96 3.83 27.78
CA LEU A 1213 -29.96 3.85 28.84
C LEU A 1213 -31.00 2.76 28.59
N GLU A 1214 -31.12 1.82 29.53
CA GLU A 1214 -32.16 0.81 29.55
C GLU A 1214 -33.42 1.41 30.20
N ILE A 1215 -34.53 1.41 29.48
CA ILE A 1215 -35.82 1.97 29.90
C ILE A 1215 -36.87 0.87 29.90
N GLN A 1216 -37.57 0.73 31.03
CA GLN A 1216 -38.64 -0.25 31.21
C GLN A 1216 -39.82 0.33 32.02
N PRO A 1217 -41.06 -0.07 31.73
CA PRO A 1217 -42.22 0.26 32.54
C PRO A 1217 -42.06 -0.23 33.97
N ILE A 1218 -42.53 0.56 34.93
CA ILE A 1218 -42.67 0.13 36.31
C ILE A 1218 -43.92 -0.76 36.38
N GLN A 1219 -43.73 -2.05 36.67
CA GLN A 1219 -44.85 -2.91 37.03
C GLN A 1219 -45.40 -2.43 38.37
N LYS A 1220 -46.69 -2.07 38.39
CA LYS A 1220 -47.43 -1.80 39.63
C LYS A 1220 -47.85 -3.09 40.31
#